data_AF-A0A0E4BQI6-F1
#
_entry.id   AF-A0A0E4BQI6-F1
#
_cell.length_a   1.000
_cell.length_b   1.000
_cell.length_c   1.000
_cell.angle_alpha   90.00
_cell.angle_beta   90.00
_cell.angle_gamma   90.00
#
_symmetry.space_group_name_H-M   'P 1'
#
loop_
_entity.id
_entity.type
_entity.pdbx_description
1 polymer ?
#
loop_
_entity_poly.entity_id
_entity_poly.type
_entity_poly.pdbx_seq_one_letter_code
_entity_poly.pdbx_strand_id
1 'polypeptide(L)'
;MPALSLPGIVRAESQSTLRFIPVIDLAFVDPIYSTAQVSRNHGFMVYDTLYGMSSSLQVSPQMLSGHTISGDGLQWDLTLRDGLFWHDGERVLARDCVASIRRWAARDGFGGELMEATAELSATDDRTIRFRLKRPFPLLPQALGKAAINACFMMPERLASQDPFKPLTEVIGSGPFRYLADERVQGARNAYAKFERYQPRTDGKPDWTAGPKIVHYDRVVWTTTPDAGTGVAALQTGEQDWQETTPHDLLPIIKAAGDIDTRILDPRGYACMLRLNHLQPPFDNPAVRRALLGAIDQSAFMTAVAGTDPAFQVSPIGYFAPGTPMASEVGLDVFRGPRDYAKVKADLKAAGYNGEKIVLLVPTNSLAQKPLGEIAVDSLRKAGMNVEYAGLDFAERQSRRLVREREDGGLAQPVAGGLRARRAAAHLPRDPGGGVRGNPLYSDRPVQAADRLSQGHHRHSRRHRRVLERTPRMSTIAIFGSYVLSRKDGAQDVLRDHWVLVEGKKIAAVTRDKPSADEVYDRPGRFVLPGLLNLHNHCFSEAVARSHSEDGNGRKNNQSIVYTVLLPLTKRGADILSAEERMAVARLGILQLLKGGATTVMEPFRNSIPEMFDAAEEMGIRFYGAPYLFSTSDAKAGSDGVVQYSGDDGAADMATWDALYQRWNNRGDGRISLAMSPHATDTCGPDLLKACAARARELGVPITTHMAQSRGEVETIGKRYGGRTPAEYLDWLGLLAPDLMAEHCMFSTDDDLKLMAARGMTVLNCPRVFARAGVTAAFSRFAEHGVRTVVGTDGYNMDLLGELNAASLISKITSKRADVANSPELIEANTAVAADVVKRPDLGRIEPGATADLTVVDLTHPHLQPLFDPRRALIALANRANIDQVIVDGRVLVEGGRYLGADEAAITAAGSAAIGKIWDLPEAQAAFNG
;
A
#
# COMPACT_ATOMS: atom_id res chain seq x y z
N MET A 1 -75.68 -54.80 14.58
CA MET A 1 -75.74 -53.32 14.61
C MET A 1 -75.23 -52.85 15.96
N PRO A 2 -73.97 -52.38 16.03
CA PRO A 2 -73.72 -51.11 16.70
C PRO A 2 -72.80 -50.18 15.89
N ALA A 3 -72.81 -48.92 16.31
CA ALA A 3 -72.39 -47.73 15.60
C ALA A 3 -70.87 -47.56 15.37
N LEU A 4 -70.53 -46.99 14.22
CA LEU A 4 -69.23 -46.45 13.84
C LEU A 4 -69.08 -45.02 14.38
N SER A 5 -68.01 -44.77 15.14
CA SER A 5 -67.47 -43.44 15.41
C SER A 5 -66.19 -43.23 14.59
N LEU A 6 -66.18 -42.22 13.73
CA LEU A 6 -65.04 -41.79 12.93
C LEU A 6 -63.94 -41.18 13.83
N PRO A 7 -62.66 -41.58 13.72
CA PRO A 7 -61.54 -40.80 14.22
C PRO A 7 -61.24 -39.64 13.25
N GLY A 8 -61.18 -38.44 13.79
CA GLY A 8 -60.91 -37.21 13.06
C GLY A 8 -59.53 -37.21 12.40
N ILE A 9 -59.53 -36.89 11.11
CA ILE A 9 -58.33 -36.52 10.36
C ILE A 9 -57.91 -35.14 10.85
N VAL A 10 -56.96 -35.09 11.78
CA VAL A 10 -56.07 -33.93 11.94
C VAL A 10 -54.80 -34.30 11.18
N ARG A 11 -54.67 -33.72 9.98
CA ARG A 11 -53.38 -33.65 9.26
C ARG A 11 -52.37 -33.00 10.20
N ALA A 12 -51.46 -33.78 10.76
CA ALA A 12 -50.15 -33.25 11.07
C ALA A 12 -49.54 -32.85 9.73
N GLU A 13 -49.44 -31.55 9.44
CA GLU A 13 -48.51 -31.09 8.41
C GLU A 13 -47.15 -31.70 8.75
N SER A 14 -46.61 -32.54 7.85
CA SER A 14 -45.31 -33.15 8.04
C SER A 14 -44.27 -32.04 8.16
N GLN A 15 -43.68 -31.89 9.34
CA GLN A 15 -42.62 -30.91 9.60
C GLN A 15 -41.54 -31.04 8.51
N SER A 16 -41.31 -29.98 7.74
CA SER A 16 -40.33 -30.00 6.66
C SER A 16 -38.92 -30.09 7.25
N THR A 17 -38.18 -31.17 6.95
CA THR A 17 -36.86 -31.43 7.52
C THR A 17 -35.80 -31.45 6.44
N LEU A 18 -34.74 -30.65 6.61
CA LEU A 18 -33.51 -30.73 5.81
C LEU A 18 -32.50 -31.65 6.51
N ARG A 19 -32.08 -32.73 5.85
CA ARG A 19 -31.05 -33.65 6.30
C ARG A 19 -29.73 -33.32 5.60
N PHE A 20 -28.77 -32.84 6.38
CA PHE A 20 -27.55 -32.22 5.90
C PHE A 20 -26.32 -32.97 6.42
N ILE A 21 -25.36 -33.26 5.54
CA ILE A 21 -24.05 -33.78 5.92
C ILE A 21 -23.04 -32.61 5.91
N PRO A 22 -22.56 -32.13 7.07
CA PRO A 22 -21.54 -31.10 7.15
C PRO A 22 -20.17 -31.64 6.72
N VAL A 23 -19.22 -30.75 6.41
CA VAL A 23 -17.84 -31.12 6.08
C VAL A 23 -17.11 -31.90 7.20
N ILE A 24 -17.48 -31.67 8.46
CA ILE A 24 -16.92 -32.35 9.63
C ILE A 24 -17.84 -32.18 10.85
N ASP A 25 -17.61 -32.94 11.92
CA ASP A 25 -18.37 -32.84 13.17
C ASP A 25 -18.31 -31.47 13.85
N LEU A 26 -19.43 -31.05 14.44
CA LEU A 26 -19.52 -29.87 15.30
C LEU A 26 -19.02 -30.22 16.73
N ALA A 27 -17.70 -30.23 16.90
CA ALA A 27 -17.06 -30.52 18.18
C ALA A 27 -17.40 -29.47 19.26
N PHE A 28 -17.39 -28.18 18.88
CA PHE A 28 -17.68 -27.04 19.75
C PHE A 28 -18.84 -26.21 19.20
N VAL A 29 -19.86 -26.01 20.03
CA VAL A 29 -21.05 -25.21 19.71
C VAL A 29 -20.80 -23.70 19.82
N ASP A 30 -19.79 -23.27 20.58
CA ASP A 30 -19.41 -21.86 20.69
C ASP A 30 -18.62 -21.39 19.44
N PRO A 31 -19.20 -20.51 18.60
CA PRO A 31 -18.56 -20.03 17.38
C PRO A 31 -17.48 -18.96 17.61
N ILE A 32 -17.36 -18.41 18.83
CA ILE A 32 -16.33 -17.44 19.22
C ILE A 32 -15.08 -18.16 19.78
N TYR A 33 -15.30 -19.28 20.46
CA TYR A 33 -14.23 -20.16 20.92
C TYR A 33 -13.61 -20.96 19.75
N SER A 34 -14.41 -21.57 18.90
CA SER A 34 -13.92 -22.45 17.83
C SER A 34 -13.39 -21.67 16.63
N THR A 35 -12.31 -22.17 16.01
CA THR A 35 -11.80 -21.65 14.73
C THR A 35 -12.21 -22.49 13.52
N ALA A 36 -13.19 -23.38 13.70
CA ALA A 36 -13.67 -24.28 12.65
C ALA A 36 -14.83 -23.69 11.85
N GLN A 37 -14.88 -23.97 10.56
CA GLN A 37 -15.94 -23.47 9.66
C GLN A 37 -17.31 -24.03 10.01
N VAL A 38 -17.38 -25.30 10.43
CA VAL A 38 -18.61 -25.93 10.91
C VAL A 38 -19.21 -25.16 12.10
N SER A 39 -18.37 -24.68 13.04
CA SER A 39 -18.83 -23.85 14.16
C SER A 39 -19.34 -22.48 13.70
N ARG A 40 -18.72 -21.88 12.68
CA ARG A 40 -19.24 -20.64 12.06
C ARG A 40 -20.58 -20.87 11.35
N ASN A 41 -20.72 -21.95 10.58
CA ASN A 41 -21.97 -22.29 9.90
C ASN A 41 -23.09 -22.49 10.94
N HIS A 42 -22.80 -23.21 12.03
CA HIS A 42 -23.68 -23.33 13.19
C HIS A 42 -24.02 -21.95 13.76
N GLY A 43 -23.01 -21.09 13.90
CA GLY A 43 -23.16 -19.71 14.35
C GLY A 43 -24.18 -18.93 13.54
N PHE A 44 -24.15 -18.99 12.20
CA PHE A 44 -25.10 -18.29 11.33
C PHE A 44 -26.53 -18.86 11.36
N MET A 45 -26.70 -20.12 11.76
CA MET A 45 -28.01 -20.73 11.97
C MET A 45 -28.67 -20.22 13.25
N VAL A 46 -27.86 -20.07 14.31
CA VAL A 46 -28.36 -19.85 15.68
C VAL A 46 -28.27 -18.39 16.12
N TYR A 47 -27.27 -17.64 15.68
CA TYR A 47 -27.03 -16.26 16.10
C TYR A 47 -27.17 -15.30 14.91
N ASP A 48 -27.53 -14.05 15.20
CA ASP A 48 -27.54 -12.97 14.21
C ASP A 48 -26.36 -12.00 14.43
N THR A 49 -26.08 -11.16 13.44
CA THR A 49 -24.96 -10.21 13.42
C THR A 49 -25.46 -8.78 13.24
N LEU A 50 -24.71 -7.78 13.71
CA LEU A 50 -25.11 -6.36 13.56
C LEU A 50 -25.16 -5.91 12.10
N TYR A 51 -24.18 -6.36 11.33
CA TYR A 51 -24.07 -6.17 9.88
C TYR A 51 -23.97 -7.53 9.18
N GLY A 52 -24.43 -7.58 7.94
CA GLY A 52 -24.27 -8.72 7.04
C GLY A 52 -23.38 -8.35 5.86
N MET A 53 -22.80 -9.36 5.20
CA MET A 53 -21.98 -9.20 4.01
C MET A 53 -22.60 -9.89 2.79
N SER A 54 -22.69 -9.14 1.69
CA SER A 54 -23.17 -9.61 0.39
C SER A 54 -22.13 -10.49 -0.33
N SER A 55 -22.58 -11.22 -1.34
CA SER A 55 -21.67 -11.92 -2.26
C SER A 55 -20.73 -10.97 -2.99
N SER A 56 -21.06 -9.68 -3.13
CA SER A 56 -20.19 -8.64 -3.70
C SER A 56 -19.23 -7.99 -2.70
N LEU A 57 -19.07 -8.58 -1.50
CA LEU A 57 -18.16 -8.10 -0.47
C LEU A 57 -18.56 -6.72 0.12
N GLN A 58 -19.80 -6.28 -0.08
CA GLN A 58 -20.35 -5.08 0.57
C GLN A 58 -21.01 -5.44 1.89
N VAL A 59 -20.97 -4.53 2.86
CA VAL A 59 -21.62 -4.72 4.16
C VAL A 59 -22.86 -3.85 4.28
N SER A 60 -23.91 -4.41 4.86
CA SER A 60 -25.18 -3.71 5.09
C SER A 60 -25.72 -4.03 6.49
N PRO A 61 -26.52 -3.13 7.09
CA PRO A 61 -27.19 -3.39 8.36
C PRO A 61 -27.97 -4.73 8.36
N GLN A 62 -27.85 -5.51 9.44
CA GLN A 62 -28.58 -6.77 9.61
C GLN A 62 -29.52 -6.71 10.81
N MET A 63 -29.01 -6.78 12.05
CA MET A 63 -29.80 -6.47 13.26
C MET A 63 -30.05 -4.96 13.44
N LEU A 64 -29.29 -4.12 12.74
CA LEU A 64 -29.40 -2.66 12.83
C LEU A 64 -30.47 -2.10 11.88
N SER A 65 -31.22 -1.11 12.35
CA SER A 65 -32.07 -0.26 11.50
C SER A 65 -31.23 0.75 10.71
N GLY A 66 -30.13 1.20 11.29
CA GLY A 66 -29.15 2.12 10.70
C GLY A 66 -28.08 2.51 11.70
N HIS A 67 -27.27 3.49 11.33
CA HIS A 67 -26.29 4.11 12.22
C HIS A 67 -26.12 5.60 11.88
N THR A 68 -25.61 6.36 12.84
CA THR A 68 -25.15 7.74 12.63
C THR A 68 -23.67 7.86 12.97
N ILE A 69 -22.99 8.78 12.31
CA ILE A 69 -21.55 9.05 12.48
C ILE A 69 -21.41 10.54 12.72
N SER A 70 -20.66 10.94 13.75
CA SER A 70 -20.30 12.36 13.96
C SER A 70 -19.45 12.90 12.81
N GLY A 71 -19.45 14.23 12.63
CA GLY A 71 -18.72 14.87 11.52
C GLY A 71 -17.20 14.64 11.52
N ASP A 72 -16.62 14.34 12.69
CA ASP A 72 -15.21 13.99 12.86
C ASP A 72 -14.91 12.48 12.70
N GLY A 73 -15.94 11.65 12.52
CA GLY A 73 -15.81 10.19 12.40
C GLY A 73 -15.48 9.47 13.71
N LEU A 74 -15.51 10.16 14.87
CA LEU A 74 -15.11 9.61 16.17
C LEU A 74 -16.25 9.03 16.98
N GLN A 75 -17.51 9.34 16.69
CA GLN A 75 -18.67 8.75 17.35
C GLN A 75 -19.52 7.98 16.34
N TRP A 76 -19.85 6.74 16.68
CA TRP A 76 -20.80 5.91 15.94
C TRP A 76 -21.92 5.47 16.87
N ASP A 77 -23.16 5.81 16.50
CA ASP A 77 -24.34 5.34 17.21
C ASP A 77 -25.11 4.37 16.30
N LEU A 78 -25.13 3.09 16.68
CA LEU A 78 -25.74 2.00 15.94
C LEU A 78 -27.09 1.65 16.58
N THR A 79 -28.18 1.70 15.83
CA THR A 79 -29.54 1.51 16.37
C THR A 79 -30.12 0.16 15.96
N LEU A 80 -30.43 -0.71 16.94
CA LEU A 80 -31.08 -2.01 16.73
C LEU A 80 -32.50 -1.85 16.14
N ARG A 81 -32.91 -2.79 15.28
CA ARG A 81 -34.30 -2.91 14.81
C ARG A 81 -35.23 -3.34 15.95
N ASP A 82 -36.52 -3.05 15.76
CA ASP A 82 -37.57 -3.61 16.61
C ASP A 82 -37.76 -5.11 16.35
N GLY A 83 -38.41 -5.79 17.29
CA GLY A 83 -38.82 -7.20 17.12
C GLY A 83 -37.71 -8.23 17.20
N LEU A 84 -36.52 -7.87 17.72
CA LEU A 84 -35.41 -8.80 17.93
C LEU A 84 -35.57 -9.55 19.27
N PHE A 85 -35.56 -10.88 19.21
CA PHE A 85 -35.70 -11.76 20.36
C PHE A 85 -34.62 -12.84 20.40
N TRP A 86 -34.20 -13.19 21.61
CA TRP A 86 -33.43 -14.37 21.91
C TRP A 86 -34.33 -15.62 21.86
N HIS A 87 -33.72 -16.79 21.68
CA HIS A 87 -34.43 -18.08 21.58
C HIS A 87 -35.22 -18.48 22.83
N ASP A 88 -34.86 -17.94 24.00
CA ASP A 88 -35.58 -18.08 25.27
C ASP A 88 -36.78 -17.12 25.39
N GLY A 89 -36.92 -16.19 24.44
CA GLY A 89 -38.02 -15.26 24.33
C GLY A 89 -37.76 -13.86 24.90
N GLU A 90 -36.60 -13.62 25.52
CA GLU A 90 -36.17 -12.30 25.96
C GLU A 90 -35.89 -11.37 24.76
N ARG A 91 -35.93 -10.06 24.99
CA ARG A 91 -35.60 -9.06 23.96
C ARG A 91 -34.09 -8.96 23.80
N VAL A 92 -33.63 -8.79 22.56
CA VAL A 92 -32.25 -8.39 22.30
C VAL A 92 -32.06 -6.93 22.69
N LEU A 93 -31.07 -6.64 23.53
CA LEU A 93 -30.77 -5.29 24.00
C LEU A 93 -29.37 -4.84 23.58
N ALA A 94 -29.15 -3.53 23.49
CA ALA A 94 -27.85 -2.97 23.11
C ALA A 94 -26.71 -3.40 24.08
N ARG A 95 -27.00 -3.60 25.36
CA ARG A 95 -26.02 -4.11 26.34
C ARG A 95 -25.53 -5.53 26.02
N ASP A 96 -26.41 -6.39 25.50
CA ASP A 96 -26.04 -7.74 25.03
C ASP A 96 -25.06 -7.64 23.87
N CYS A 97 -25.33 -6.74 22.92
CA CYS A 97 -24.46 -6.50 21.77
C CYS A 97 -23.10 -5.94 22.19
N VAL A 98 -23.07 -5.01 23.14
CA VAL A 98 -21.81 -4.46 23.70
C VAL A 98 -20.96 -5.57 24.32
N ALA A 99 -21.56 -6.43 25.15
CA ALA A 99 -20.86 -7.56 25.75
C ALA A 99 -20.35 -8.55 24.68
N SER A 100 -21.17 -8.82 23.66
CA SER A 100 -20.84 -9.72 22.55
C SER A 100 -19.65 -9.22 21.72
N ILE A 101 -19.63 -7.93 21.39
CA ILE A 101 -18.53 -7.28 20.66
C ILE A 101 -17.23 -7.42 21.45
N ARG A 102 -17.26 -7.20 22.77
CA ARG A 102 -16.07 -7.36 23.62
C ARG A 102 -15.57 -8.81 23.65
N ARG A 103 -16.47 -9.78 23.82
CA ARG A 103 -16.12 -11.22 23.79
C ARG A 103 -15.47 -11.62 22.47
N TRP A 104 -16.07 -11.20 21.35
CA TRP A 104 -15.57 -11.47 20.02
C TRP A 104 -14.20 -10.80 19.76
N ALA A 105 -14.05 -9.52 20.11
CA ALA A 105 -12.83 -8.76 19.86
C ALA A 105 -11.61 -9.29 20.64
N ALA A 106 -11.81 -9.99 21.75
CA ALA A 106 -10.74 -10.67 22.48
C ALA A 106 -10.16 -11.88 21.70
N ARG A 107 -10.94 -12.44 20.75
CA ARG A 107 -10.58 -13.63 19.96
C ARG A 107 -10.23 -13.31 18.50
N ASP A 108 -10.72 -12.19 17.99
CA ASP A 108 -10.58 -11.81 16.59
C ASP A 108 -9.61 -10.65 16.38
N GLY A 109 -8.72 -10.76 15.39
CA GLY A 109 -7.73 -9.73 15.10
C GLY A 109 -8.35 -8.40 14.63
N PHE A 110 -9.37 -8.44 13.77
CA PHE A 110 -10.02 -7.23 13.27
C PHE A 110 -10.88 -6.58 14.38
N GLY A 111 -11.53 -7.39 15.21
CA GLY A 111 -12.17 -6.91 16.43
C GLY A 111 -11.19 -6.27 17.40
N GLY A 112 -10.00 -6.87 17.55
CA GLY A 112 -8.91 -6.32 18.34
C GLY A 112 -8.50 -4.91 17.93
N GLU A 113 -8.31 -4.70 16.64
CA GLU A 113 -7.94 -3.42 16.03
C GLU A 113 -9.04 -2.36 16.16
N LEU A 114 -10.31 -2.78 16.00
CA LEU A 114 -11.46 -1.93 16.29
C LEU A 114 -11.44 -1.49 17.77
N MET A 115 -11.17 -2.40 18.70
CA MET A 115 -11.11 -2.07 20.13
C MET A 115 -9.92 -1.18 20.49
N GLU A 116 -8.76 -1.32 19.83
CA GLU A 116 -7.62 -0.42 20.03
C GLU A 116 -7.95 1.02 19.61
N ALA A 117 -8.65 1.18 18.49
CA ALA A 117 -9.18 2.46 18.03
C ALA A 117 -10.35 2.98 18.89
N THR A 118 -10.95 2.14 19.74
CA THR A 118 -12.10 2.50 20.57
C THR A 118 -11.65 3.08 21.92
N ALA A 119 -12.17 4.26 22.27
CA ALA A 119 -12.04 4.86 23.60
C ALA A 119 -13.15 4.36 24.53
N GLU A 120 -14.38 4.26 24.01
CA GLU A 120 -15.55 3.81 24.75
C GLU A 120 -16.44 2.97 23.85
N LEU A 121 -16.92 1.84 24.37
CA LEU A 121 -18.02 1.06 23.79
C LEU A 121 -19.09 0.93 24.86
N SER A 122 -20.28 1.48 24.61
CA SER A 122 -21.38 1.55 25.58
C SER A 122 -22.75 1.34 24.93
N ALA A 123 -23.75 1.07 25.76
CA ALA A 123 -25.16 1.08 25.38
C ALA A 123 -25.79 2.32 26.02
N THR A 124 -26.27 3.27 25.22
CA THR A 124 -26.84 4.53 25.74
C THR A 124 -28.30 4.38 26.13
N ASP A 125 -28.97 3.38 25.57
CA ASP A 125 -30.33 2.95 25.86
C ASP A 125 -30.47 1.47 25.44
N ASP A 126 -31.69 0.93 25.50
CA ASP A 126 -31.97 -0.48 25.17
C ASP A 126 -31.67 -0.87 23.71
N ARG A 127 -31.54 0.09 22.79
CA ARG A 127 -31.42 -0.14 21.34
C ARG A 127 -30.19 0.48 20.71
N THR A 128 -29.53 1.42 21.36
CA THR A 128 -28.42 2.17 20.79
C THR A 128 -27.07 1.72 21.36
N ILE A 129 -26.21 1.23 20.47
CA ILE A 129 -24.82 0.87 20.75
C ILE A 129 -23.94 2.04 20.32
N ARG A 130 -23.18 2.60 21.24
CA ARG A 130 -22.27 3.73 21.00
C ARG A 130 -20.82 3.27 21.00
N PHE A 131 -20.10 3.64 19.94
CA PHE A 131 -18.64 3.70 19.94
C PHE A 131 -18.20 5.15 20.02
N ARG A 132 -17.32 5.47 20.97
CA ARG A 132 -16.46 6.65 20.92
C ARG A 132 -15.05 6.18 20.60
N LEU A 133 -14.46 6.70 19.53
CA LEU A 133 -13.18 6.29 18.98
C LEU A 133 -12.08 7.31 19.32
N LYS A 134 -10.85 6.82 19.45
CA LYS A 134 -9.63 7.64 19.61
C LYS A 134 -9.15 8.21 18.27
N ARG A 135 -9.47 7.51 17.18
CA ARG A 135 -9.16 7.86 15.79
C ARG A 135 -10.27 7.35 14.86
N PRO A 136 -10.54 7.99 13.72
CA PRO A 136 -11.57 7.52 12.81
C PRO A 136 -11.30 6.07 12.38
N PHE A 137 -12.33 5.22 12.41
CA PHE A 137 -12.26 3.82 12.00
C PHE A 137 -13.39 3.53 11.00
N PRO A 138 -13.25 3.95 9.73
CA PRO A 138 -14.32 3.82 8.72
C PRO A 138 -14.66 2.35 8.39
N LEU A 139 -13.79 1.41 8.79
CA LEU A 139 -13.98 -0.03 8.59
C LEU A 139 -14.83 -0.71 9.67
N LEU A 140 -15.46 0.05 10.57
CA LEU A 140 -16.25 -0.49 11.68
C LEU A 140 -17.41 -1.40 11.19
N PRO A 141 -18.23 -1.02 10.19
CA PRO A 141 -19.25 -1.91 9.63
C PRO A 141 -18.65 -3.20 9.04
N GLN A 142 -17.48 -3.11 8.42
CA GLN A 142 -16.77 -4.25 7.83
C GLN A 142 -16.24 -5.20 8.90
N ALA A 143 -15.76 -4.67 10.04
CA ALA A 143 -15.31 -5.46 11.17
C ALA A 143 -16.46 -6.28 11.76
N LEU A 144 -17.58 -5.61 12.03
CA LEU A 144 -18.77 -6.21 12.65
C LEU A 144 -19.57 -7.09 11.68
N GLY A 145 -19.46 -6.84 10.37
CA GLY A 145 -20.18 -7.57 9.32
C GLY A 145 -19.38 -8.68 8.65
N LYS A 146 -18.17 -8.99 9.12
CA LYS A 146 -17.34 -10.01 8.45
C LYS A 146 -17.94 -11.41 8.59
N ALA A 147 -18.04 -12.12 7.47
CA ALA A 147 -18.58 -13.48 7.41
C ALA A 147 -17.50 -14.58 7.56
N ALA A 148 -16.25 -14.19 7.83
CA ALA A 148 -15.15 -15.12 8.06
C ALA A 148 -14.97 -15.43 9.55
N ILE A 149 -14.44 -16.62 9.85
CA ILE A 149 -14.11 -17.09 11.19
C ILE A 149 -13.11 -16.11 11.85
N ASN A 150 -13.35 -15.56 13.04
CA ASN A 150 -14.58 -15.64 13.84
C ASN A 150 -15.52 -14.47 13.45
N ALA A 151 -16.80 -14.75 13.17
CA ALA A 151 -17.78 -13.69 12.90
C ALA A 151 -18.28 -13.07 14.22
N CYS A 152 -18.69 -11.80 14.18
CA CYS A 152 -19.18 -11.07 15.36
C CYS A 152 -20.64 -11.42 15.66
N PHE A 153 -20.87 -12.60 16.23
CA PHE A 153 -22.20 -13.09 16.62
C PHE A 153 -22.69 -12.42 17.90
N MET A 154 -23.96 -11.99 17.92
CA MET A 154 -24.59 -11.41 19.10
C MET A 154 -25.15 -12.51 20.01
N MET A 155 -24.85 -12.42 21.30
CA MET A 155 -25.22 -13.36 22.37
C MET A 155 -25.81 -12.59 23.56
N PRO A 156 -26.68 -13.20 24.38
CA PRO A 156 -27.12 -12.60 25.64
C PRO A 156 -25.94 -12.19 26.53
N GLU A 157 -26.05 -11.07 27.23
CA GLU A 157 -24.97 -10.50 28.07
C GLU A 157 -24.39 -11.52 29.06
N ARG A 158 -25.24 -12.36 29.66
CA ARG A 158 -24.83 -13.44 30.60
C ARG A 158 -23.89 -14.47 29.95
N LEU A 159 -24.07 -14.76 28.67
CA LEU A 159 -23.20 -15.68 27.92
C LEU A 159 -21.97 -14.95 27.40
N ALA A 160 -22.18 -13.75 26.84
CA ALA A 160 -21.12 -12.93 26.27
C ALA A 160 -20.06 -12.51 27.31
N SER A 161 -20.46 -12.29 28.57
CA SER A 161 -19.55 -11.86 29.64
C SER A 161 -18.66 -12.97 30.22
N GLN A 162 -18.87 -14.23 29.82
CA GLN A 162 -18.00 -15.33 30.23
C GLN A 162 -16.64 -15.23 29.56
N ASP A 163 -15.66 -15.99 30.07
CA ASP A 163 -14.29 -16.03 29.53
C ASP A 163 -14.30 -16.42 28.03
N PRO A 164 -13.80 -15.57 27.12
CA PRO A 164 -13.76 -15.86 25.68
C PRO A 164 -12.84 -17.02 25.31
N PHE A 165 -11.94 -17.44 26.21
CA PHE A 165 -11.02 -18.56 26.02
C PHE A 165 -11.53 -19.87 26.63
N LYS A 166 -12.76 -19.88 27.16
CA LYS A 166 -13.46 -21.09 27.59
C LYS A 166 -14.69 -21.32 26.72
N PRO A 167 -14.98 -22.57 26.32
CA PRO A 167 -16.11 -22.86 25.46
C PRO A 167 -17.43 -22.66 26.21
N LEU A 168 -18.40 -22.00 25.56
CA LEU A 168 -19.79 -22.05 25.98
C LEU A 168 -20.40 -23.42 25.64
N THR A 169 -21.19 -23.96 26.57
CA THR A 169 -21.97 -25.19 26.39
C THR A 169 -23.45 -24.91 26.15
N GLU A 170 -23.93 -23.75 26.60
CA GLU A 170 -25.29 -23.27 26.40
C GLU A 170 -25.40 -22.48 25.09
N VAL A 171 -26.50 -22.69 24.37
CA VAL A 171 -26.73 -22.12 23.04
C VAL A 171 -28.06 -21.38 23.02
N ILE A 172 -28.01 -20.06 23.21
CA ILE A 172 -29.15 -19.15 23.10
C ILE A 172 -28.76 -18.02 22.14
N GLY A 173 -29.41 -17.97 20.97
CA GLY A 173 -29.11 -16.97 19.95
C GLY A 173 -30.34 -16.22 19.49
N SER A 174 -30.15 -15.36 18.48
CA SER A 174 -31.17 -14.50 17.86
C SER A 174 -31.44 -14.85 16.39
N GLY A 175 -30.82 -15.93 15.90
CA GLY A 175 -30.89 -16.39 14.52
C GLY A 175 -32.14 -17.21 14.21
N PRO A 176 -32.30 -17.64 12.94
CA PRO A 176 -33.50 -18.31 12.44
C PRO A 176 -33.79 -19.69 13.05
N PHE A 177 -32.80 -20.35 13.64
CA PHE A 177 -32.94 -21.71 14.18
C PHE A 177 -32.48 -21.80 15.63
N ARG A 178 -33.27 -22.49 16.47
CA ARG A 178 -32.91 -22.91 17.83
C ARG A 178 -32.13 -24.22 17.79
N TYR A 179 -31.06 -24.30 18.56
CA TYR A 179 -30.30 -25.53 18.72
C TYR A 179 -30.98 -26.48 19.72
N LEU A 180 -31.12 -27.76 19.36
CA LEU A 180 -31.74 -28.79 20.19
C LEU A 180 -30.66 -29.62 20.87
N ALA A 181 -30.20 -29.12 22.03
CA ALA A 181 -29.06 -29.70 22.75
C ALA A 181 -29.34 -31.12 23.27
N ASP A 182 -30.60 -31.44 23.57
CA ASP A 182 -31.11 -32.74 24.01
C ASP A 182 -31.06 -33.81 22.90
N GLU A 183 -31.04 -33.39 21.64
CA GLU A 183 -30.93 -34.27 20.48
C GLU A 183 -29.51 -34.41 19.92
N ARG A 184 -28.51 -33.79 20.56
CA ARG A 184 -27.11 -33.87 20.16
C ARG A 184 -26.56 -35.26 20.45
N VAL A 185 -25.96 -35.88 19.44
CA VAL A 185 -25.10 -37.07 19.59
C VAL A 185 -23.70 -36.68 19.12
N GLN A 186 -22.76 -36.56 20.04
CA GLN A 186 -21.39 -36.13 19.73
C GLN A 186 -20.77 -37.03 18.66
N GLY A 187 -20.15 -36.43 17.63
CA GLY A 187 -19.55 -37.17 16.51
C GLY A 187 -20.54 -37.71 15.48
N ALA A 188 -21.85 -37.56 15.67
CA ALA A 188 -22.86 -38.19 14.82
C ALA A 188 -24.01 -37.28 14.40
N ARG A 189 -24.56 -36.46 15.31
CA ARG A 189 -25.82 -35.75 15.07
C ARG A 189 -25.92 -34.41 15.79
N ASN A 190 -26.40 -33.39 15.06
CA ASN A 190 -26.85 -32.12 15.62
C ASN A 190 -28.25 -31.78 15.06
N ALA A 191 -29.14 -31.21 15.86
CA ALA A 191 -30.50 -30.91 15.43
C ALA A 191 -30.90 -29.46 15.74
N TYR A 192 -31.75 -28.91 14.89
CA TYR A 192 -32.21 -27.53 14.95
C TYR A 192 -33.70 -27.44 14.63
N ALA A 193 -34.43 -26.59 15.35
CA ALA A 193 -35.82 -26.26 15.07
C ALA A 193 -35.95 -24.79 14.66
N LYS A 194 -36.84 -24.48 13.73
CA LYS A 194 -37.17 -23.11 13.36
C LYS A 194 -37.54 -22.29 14.61
N PHE A 195 -37.09 -21.03 14.64
CA PHE A 195 -37.49 -20.07 15.65
C PHE A 195 -38.67 -19.25 15.15
N GLU A 196 -39.88 -19.55 15.65
CA GLU A 196 -41.11 -18.92 15.15
C GLU A 196 -41.18 -17.40 15.37
N ARG A 197 -40.38 -16.85 16.29
CA ARG A 197 -40.30 -15.40 16.53
C ARG A 197 -39.19 -14.71 15.74
N TYR A 198 -38.44 -15.45 14.90
CA TYR A 198 -37.43 -14.84 14.05
C TYR A 198 -38.09 -13.91 13.03
N GLN A 199 -37.60 -12.67 12.94
CA GLN A 199 -38.09 -11.69 11.99
C GLN A 199 -37.01 -11.38 10.95
N PRO A 200 -37.11 -11.96 9.73
CA PRO A 200 -36.26 -11.57 8.62
C PRO A 200 -36.37 -10.07 8.35
N ARG A 201 -35.32 -9.50 7.76
CA ARG A 201 -35.40 -8.12 7.26
C ARG A 201 -36.52 -7.99 6.23
N THR A 202 -37.16 -6.83 6.15
CA THR A 202 -38.20 -6.55 5.16
C THR A 202 -37.66 -5.90 3.89
N ASP A 203 -36.40 -5.43 3.93
CA ASP A 203 -35.69 -4.74 2.87
C ASP A 203 -34.50 -5.56 2.34
N GLY A 204 -34.09 -5.26 1.10
CA GLY A 204 -32.97 -5.92 0.43
C GLY A 204 -33.36 -7.25 -0.23
N LYS A 205 -32.35 -8.01 -0.68
CA LYS A 205 -32.48 -9.35 -1.26
C LYS A 205 -31.62 -10.32 -0.47
N PRO A 206 -32.00 -11.61 -0.32
CA PRO A 206 -31.13 -12.60 0.29
C PRO A 206 -29.83 -12.69 -0.52
N ASP A 207 -28.72 -12.27 0.07
CA ASP A 207 -27.41 -12.34 -0.55
C ASP A 207 -26.34 -12.70 0.48
N TRP A 208 -25.99 -13.98 0.50
CA TRP A 208 -25.04 -14.58 1.42
C TRP A 208 -25.39 -14.36 2.90
N THR A 209 -24.75 -13.42 3.59
CA THR A 209 -25.06 -13.11 5.01
C THR A 209 -25.79 -11.78 5.18
N ALA A 210 -26.01 -11.04 4.08
CA ALA A 210 -26.74 -9.79 4.04
C ALA A 210 -28.19 -10.00 3.58
N GLY A 211 -29.09 -9.16 4.09
CA GLY A 211 -30.49 -9.12 3.68
C GLY A 211 -31.39 -10.10 4.45
N PRO A 212 -32.61 -10.38 3.94
CA PRO A 212 -33.56 -11.26 4.60
C PRO A 212 -33.05 -12.72 4.67
N LYS A 213 -32.97 -13.27 5.88
CA LYS A 213 -32.74 -14.70 6.13
C LYS A 213 -34.07 -15.45 6.11
N ILE A 214 -34.45 -15.97 4.95
CA ILE A 214 -35.73 -16.66 4.73
C ILE A 214 -35.59 -18.14 5.11
N VAL A 215 -36.45 -18.62 6.01
CA VAL A 215 -36.45 -20.03 6.45
C VAL A 215 -37.38 -20.85 5.57
N HIS A 216 -36.85 -21.91 4.95
CA HIS A 216 -37.60 -22.81 4.07
C HIS A 216 -37.93 -24.17 4.70
N TYR A 217 -37.32 -24.49 5.84
CA TYR A 217 -37.49 -25.76 6.54
C TYR A 217 -37.80 -25.51 8.01
N ASP A 218 -38.73 -26.28 8.56
CA ASP A 218 -39.10 -26.22 9.97
C ASP A 218 -38.04 -26.86 10.88
N ARG A 219 -37.23 -27.75 10.30
CA ARG A 219 -36.20 -28.52 11.00
C ARG A 219 -34.97 -28.73 10.13
N VAL A 220 -33.81 -28.73 10.78
CA VAL A 220 -32.54 -29.11 10.13
C VAL A 220 -31.84 -30.15 11.01
N VAL A 221 -31.38 -31.24 10.40
CA VAL A 221 -30.61 -32.29 11.06
C VAL A 221 -29.26 -32.39 10.36
N TRP A 222 -28.18 -32.21 11.12
CA TRP A 222 -26.83 -32.46 10.64
C TRP A 222 -26.42 -33.87 11.02
N THR A 223 -26.06 -34.69 10.03
CA THR A 223 -25.52 -36.04 10.22
C THR A 223 -24.04 -36.05 9.88
N THR A 224 -23.20 -36.31 10.87
CA THR A 224 -21.75 -36.42 10.67
C THR A 224 -21.44 -37.79 10.07
N THR A 225 -20.95 -37.80 8.83
CA THR A 225 -20.51 -39.02 8.14
C THR A 225 -19.02 -38.91 7.80
N PRO A 226 -18.12 -39.64 8.51
CA PRO A 226 -16.68 -39.56 8.28
C PRO A 226 -16.22 -40.04 6.88
N ASP A 227 -17.00 -40.93 6.26
CA ASP A 227 -16.71 -41.48 4.94
C ASP A 227 -17.58 -40.79 3.86
N ALA A 228 -16.93 -40.14 2.89
CA ALA A 228 -17.63 -39.40 1.84
C ALA A 228 -18.44 -40.31 0.90
N GLY A 229 -17.99 -41.56 0.67
CA GLY A 229 -18.70 -42.52 -0.17
C GLY A 229 -20.05 -42.92 0.42
N THR A 230 -20.09 -43.11 1.74
CA THR A 230 -21.32 -43.35 2.50
C THR A 230 -22.29 -42.17 2.39
N GLY A 231 -21.77 -40.94 2.44
CA GLY A 231 -22.57 -39.73 2.22
C GLY A 231 -23.18 -39.68 0.81
N VAL A 232 -22.39 -40.00 -0.22
CA VAL A 232 -22.87 -40.08 -1.61
C VAL A 232 -23.96 -41.15 -1.78
N ALA A 233 -23.77 -42.34 -1.20
CA ALA A 233 -24.78 -43.39 -1.22
C ALA A 233 -26.08 -42.94 -0.52
N ALA A 234 -25.98 -42.23 0.60
CA ALA A 234 -27.13 -41.69 1.32
C ALA A 234 -27.88 -40.59 0.53
N LEU A 235 -27.18 -39.81 -0.31
CA LEU A 235 -27.82 -38.90 -1.25
C LEU A 235 -28.58 -39.65 -2.34
N GLN A 236 -27.97 -40.71 -2.92
CA GLN A 236 -28.59 -41.52 -3.98
C GLN A 236 -29.83 -42.28 -3.52
N THR A 237 -29.90 -42.70 -2.25
CA THR A 237 -31.08 -43.36 -1.67
C THR A 237 -32.11 -42.39 -1.13
N GLY A 238 -31.83 -41.08 -1.13
CA GLY A 238 -32.67 -40.05 -0.53
C GLY A 238 -32.73 -40.13 1.00
N GLU A 239 -31.75 -40.77 1.66
CA GLU A 239 -31.60 -40.74 3.11
C GLU A 239 -31.07 -39.39 3.61
N GLN A 240 -30.28 -38.69 2.79
CA GLN A 240 -29.77 -37.34 3.03
C GLN A 240 -30.16 -36.42 1.88
N ASP A 241 -30.38 -35.13 2.15
CA ASP A 241 -30.85 -34.17 1.16
C ASP A 241 -29.71 -33.31 0.60
N TRP A 242 -28.66 -33.07 1.39
CA TRP A 242 -27.55 -32.21 1.00
C TRP A 242 -26.25 -32.60 1.72
N GLN A 243 -25.16 -32.75 0.98
CA GLN A 243 -23.80 -32.84 1.51
C GLN A 243 -23.02 -31.55 1.20
N GLU A 244 -22.40 -30.94 2.22
CA GLU A 244 -21.69 -29.65 2.10
C GLU A 244 -20.54 -29.69 1.09
N THR A 245 -19.73 -30.76 1.16
CA THR A 245 -18.54 -30.95 0.33
C THR A 245 -18.42 -32.41 -0.09
N THR A 246 -18.12 -32.61 -1.37
CA THR A 246 -17.85 -33.95 -1.93
C THR A 246 -16.44 -33.97 -2.52
N PRO A 247 -15.61 -34.99 -2.22
CA PRO A 247 -14.38 -35.26 -2.95
C PRO A 247 -14.60 -35.30 -4.47
N HIS A 248 -13.65 -34.73 -5.21
CA HIS A 248 -13.81 -34.51 -6.66
C HIS A 248 -13.84 -35.81 -7.47
N ASP A 249 -13.19 -36.86 -6.98
CA ASP A 249 -13.17 -38.22 -7.53
C ASP A 249 -14.54 -38.92 -7.47
N LEU A 250 -15.43 -38.50 -6.55
CA LEU A 250 -16.81 -39.00 -6.45
C LEU A 250 -17.81 -38.21 -7.31
N LEU A 251 -17.44 -37.03 -7.84
CA LEU A 251 -18.31 -36.22 -8.69
C LEU A 251 -18.82 -36.96 -9.95
N PRO A 252 -18.01 -37.77 -10.66
CA PRO A 252 -18.52 -38.55 -11.79
C PRO A 252 -19.65 -39.50 -11.40
N ILE A 253 -19.58 -40.10 -10.21
CA ILE A 253 -20.61 -41.02 -9.69
C ILE A 253 -21.91 -40.27 -9.41
N ILE A 254 -21.83 -39.08 -8.80
CA ILE A 254 -23.00 -38.23 -8.54
C ILE A 254 -23.64 -37.74 -9.84
N LYS A 255 -22.82 -37.27 -10.79
CA LYS A 255 -23.30 -36.79 -12.10
C LYS A 255 -23.97 -37.91 -12.90
N ALA A 256 -23.56 -39.15 -12.72
CA ALA A 256 -24.18 -40.31 -13.37
C ALA A 256 -25.56 -40.68 -12.79
N ALA A 257 -25.85 -40.34 -11.52
CA ALA A 257 -27.15 -40.60 -10.90
C ALA A 257 -28.27 -39.74 -11.53
N GLY A 258 -27.95 -38.52 -11.98
CA GLY A 258 -28.83 -37.65 -12.78
C GLY A 258 -29.94 -36.92 -12.01
N ASP A 259 -30.26 -37.38 -10.80
CA ASP A 259 -31.27 -36.82 -9.89
C ASP A 259 -30.68 -35.96 -8.74
N ILE A 260 -29.35 -35.88 -8.64
CA ILE A 260 -28.63 -35.08 -7.65
C ILE A 260 -27.99 -33.85 -8.32
N ASP A 261 -28.34 -32.66 -7.83
CA ASP A 261 -27.75 -31.40 -8.31
C ASP A 261 -26.38 -31.13 -7.66
N THR A 262 -25.42 -30.65 -8.45
CA THR A 262 -24.07 -30.30 -7.98
C THR A 262 -23.81 -28.82 -8.21
N ARG A 263 -23.48 -28.08 -7.14
CA ARG A 263 -23.30 -26.63 -7.20
C ARG A 263 -21.98 -26.16 -6.58
N ILE A 264 -21.37 -25.17 -7.20
CA ILE A 264 -20.28 -24.40 -6.59
C ILE A 264 -20.91 -23.29 -5.74
N LEU A 265 -20.93 -23.49 -4.41
CA LEU A 265 -21.56 -22.55 -3.47
C LEU A 265 -20.72 -21.28 -3.23
N ASP A 266 -19.39 -21.38 -3.40
CA ASP A 266 -18.47 -20.25 -3.33
C ASP A 266 -17.52 -20.26 -4.54
N PRO A 267 -17.83 -19.51 -5.62
CA PRO A 267 -16.96 -19.46 -6.79
C PRO A 267 -15.61 -18.79 -6.52
N ARG A 268 -15.42 -18.15 -5.36
CA ARG A 268 -14.11 -17.63 -4.97
C ARG A 268 -13.19 -18.72 -4.46
N GLY A 269 -13.72 -19.83 -3.94
CA GLY A 269 -12.94 -20.97 -3.47
C GLY A 269 -12.30 -20.83 -2.09
N TYR A 270 -11.49 -21.83 -1.75
CA TYR A 270 -10.74 -21.96 -0.50
C TYR A 270 -9.24 -21.84 -0.76
N ALA A 271 -8.52 -21.12 0.10
CA ALA A 271 -7.06 -21.10 0.09
C ALA A 271 -6.53 -22.16 1.06
N CYS A 272 -5.73 -23.08 0.54
CA CYS A 272 -4.97 -24.05 1.32
C CYS A 272 -3.66 -23.41 1.81
N MET A 273 -3.28 -23.68 3.05
CA MET A 273 -2.13 -23.04 3.71
C MET A 273 -1.36 -24.07 4.52
N LEU A 274 -0.04 -24.03 4.43
CA LEU A 274 0.83 -24.65 5.40
C LEU A 274 1.23 -23.58 6.43
N ARG A 275 0.78 -23.71 7.68
CA ARG A 275 1.14 -22.80 8.76
C ARG A 275 2.36 -23.34 9.50
N LEU A 276 3.41 -22.54 9.56
CA LEU A 276 4.63 -22.82 10.31
C LEU A 276 4.60 -22.08 11.64
N ASN A 277 4.99 -22.74 12.73
CA ASN A 277 5.18 -22.11 14.02
C ASN A 277 6.51 -21.33 14.02
N HIS A 278 6.45 -20.05 13.66
CA HIS A 278 7.61 -19.17 13.57
C HIS A 278 8.13 -18.67 14.93
N LEU A 279 7.59 -19.15 16.04
CA LEU A 279 8.07 -18.84 17.38
C LEU A 279 9.09 -19.87 17.90
N GLN A 280 9.30 -20.95 17.16
CA GLN A 280 10.15 -22.08 17.55
C GLN A 280 11.09 -22.49 16.41
N PRO A 281 12.30 -22.95 16.71
CA PRO A 281 13.19 -23.58 15.74
C PRO A 281 12.53 -24.76 15.01
N PRO A 282 12.89 -25.01 13.73
CA PRO A 282 13.79 -24.20 12.90
C PRO A 282 13.07 -23.03 12.21
N PHE A 283 11.77 -22.89 12.42
CA PHE A 283 10.95 -21.94 11.69
C PHE A 283 10.98 -20.54 12.28
N ASP A 284 11.58 -20.29 13.43
CA ASP A 284 11.91 -18.95 13.92
C ASP A 284 12.97 -18.27 13.03
N ASN A 285 13.84 -19.05 12.40
CA ASN A 285 14.81 -18.60 11.40
C ASN A 285 14.17 -18.39 10.02
N PRO A 286 14.20 -17.18 9.46
CA PRO A 286 13.40 -16.91 8.25
C PRO A 286 14.15 -17.14 6.95
N ALA A 287 15.47 -17.36 7.02
CA ALA A 287 16.20 -17.98 5.92
C ALA A 287 15.69 -19.41 5.68
N VAL A 288 15.39 -20.17 6.75
CA VAL A 288 14.77 -21.51 6.64
C VAL A 288 13.39 -21.42 5.98
N ARG A 289 12.55 -20.46 6.39
CA ARG A 289 11.23 -20.26 5.79
C ARG A 289 11.29 -19.86 4.31
N ARG A 290 12.29 -19.08 3.90
CA ARG A 290 12.53 -18.71 2.48
C ARG A 290 12.94 -19.89 1.63
N ALA A 291 13.93 -20.66 2.10
CA ALA A 291 14.41 -21.85 1.42
C ALA A 291 13.25 -22.82 1.17
N LEU A 292 12.37 -22.98 2.17
CA LEU A 292 11.23 -23.87 2.09
C LEU A 292 10.22 -23.51 0.99
N LEU A 293 10.08 -22.25 0.58
CA LEU A 293 9.17 -21.86 -0.51
C LEU A 293 9.47 -22.63 -1.81
N GLY A 294 10.75 -22.91 -2.08
CA GLY A 294 11.18 -23.66 -3.26
C GLY A 294 10.79 -25.14 -3.24
N ALA A 295 10.42 -25.70 -2.08
CA ALA A 295 9.96 -27.10 -1.98
C ALA A 295 8.43 -27.23 -2.15
N ILE A 296 7.67 -26.15 -2.10
CA ILE A 296 6.21 -26.20 -2.17
C ILE A 296 5.75 -26.16 -3.63
N ASP A 297 5.06 -27.22 -4.07
CA ASP A 297 4.40 -27.33 -5.37
C ASP A 297 2.89 -27.17 -5.20
N GLN A 298 2.38 -25.95 -5.31
CA GLN A 298 0.97 -25.67 -5.08
C GLN A 298 0.04 -26.49 -5.99
N SER A 299 0.46 -26.81 -7.22
CA SER A 299 -0.34 -27.59 -8.16
C SER A 299 -0.45 -29.06 -7.72
N ALA A 300 0.61 -29.63 -7.14
CA ALA A 300 0.56 -30.96 -6.54
C ALA A 300 -0.39 -31.02 -5.32
N PHE A 301 -0.35 -30.00 -4.45
CA PHE A 301 -1.29 -29.86 -3.33
C PHE A 301 -2.75 -29.75 -3.82
N MET A 302 -3.00 -28.92 -4.85
CA MET A 302 -4.35 -28.75 -5.39
C MET A 302 -4.84 -30.01 -6.10
N THR A 303 -3.99 -30.72 -6.84
CA THR A 303 -4.37 -31.99 -7.49
C THR A 303 -4.82 -33.04 -6.47
N ALA A 304 -4.18 -33.10 -5.30
CA ALA A 304 -4.52 -34.03 -4.24
C ALA A 304 -5.90 -33.77 -3.58
N VAL A 305 -6.42 -32.54 -3.67
CA VAL A 305 -7.70 -32.14 -3.04
C VAL A 305 -8.82 -31.93 -4.06
N ALA A 306 -8.49 -31.31 -5.19
CA ALA A 306 -9.41 -30.84 -6.22
C ALA A 306 -9.41 -31.71 -7.50
N GLY A 307 -8.52 -32.71 -7.58
CA GLY A 307 -8.31 -33.50 -8.79
C GLY A 307 -7.56 -32.71 -9.87
N THR A 308 -7.51 -33.27 -11.08
CA THR A 308 -6.73 -32.72 -12.20
C THR A 308 -7.47 -31.69 -13.04
N ASP A 309 -8.77 -31.53 -12.84
CA ASP A 309 -9.58 -30.56 -13.61
C ASP A 309 -9.19 -29.12 -13.22
N PRO A 310 -8.66 -28.31 -14.15
CA PRO A 310 -8.28 -26.92 -13.87
C PRO A 310 -9.44 -26.05 -13.40
N ALA A 311 -10.70 -26.41 -13.69
CA ALA A 311 -11.86 -25.62 -13.27
C ALA A 311 -12.06 -25.56 -11.75
N PHE A 312 -11.46 -26.50 -11.00
CA PHE A 312 -11.59 -26.60 -9.53
C PHE A 312 -10.33 -26.15 -8.77
N GLN A 313 -9.30 -25.67 -9.46
CA GLN A 313 -8.03 -25.26 -8.84
C GLN A 313 -7.50 -23.94 -9.38
N VAL A 314 -6.86 -23.17 -8.49
CA VAL A 314 -6.14 -21.95 -8.84
C VAL A 314 -4.74 -22.05 -8.27
N SER A 315 -3.72 -21.95 -9.13
CA SER A 315 -2.30 -22.01 -8.77
C SER A 315 -1.48 -21.26 -9.85
N PRO A 316 -0.46 -20.46 -9.47
CA PRO A 316 -0.06 -20.17 -8.10
C PRO A 316 -0.98 -19.15 -7.42
N ILE A 317 -1.13 -19.25 -6.11
CA ILE A 317 -1.78 -18.24 -5.27
C ILE A 317 -0.86 -17.75 -4.16
N GLY A 318 -0.97 -16.46 -3.86
CA GLY A 318 -0.29 -15.81 -2.75
C GLY A 318 -1.17 -15.59 -1.54
N TYR A 319 -0.66 -14.78 -0.60
CA TYR A 319 -1.48 -14.32 0.51
C TYR A 319 -2.60 -13.38 0.04
N PHE A 320 -2.32 -12.60 -1.02
CA PHE A 320 -3.21 -11.69 -1.73
C PHE A 320 -3.82 -12.39 -2.95
N ALA A 321 -4.83 -13.20 -2.69
CA ALA A 321 -5.29 -14.15 -3.69
C ALA A 321 -6.20 -13.55 -4.78
N PRO A 322 -6.29 -14.20 -5.95
CA PRO A 322 -7.14 -13.78 -7.06
C PRO A 322 -8.62 -13.62 -6.66
N GLY A 323 -9.35 -12.74 -7.36
CA GLY A 323 -10.77 -12.51 -7.10
C GLY A 323 -11.09 -11.70 -5.83
N THR A 324 -10.06 -11.11 -5.21
CA THR A 324 -10.19 -10.16 -4.09
C THR A 324 -9.72 -8.75 -4.52
N PRO A 325 -10.21 -7.67 -3.90
CA PRO A 325 -9.77 -6.31 -4.24
C PRO A 325 -8.26 -6.05 -4.04
N MET A 326 -7.59 -6.89 -3.26
CA MET A 326 -6.15 -6.77 -2.95
C MET A 326 -5.30 -7.78 -3.72
N ALA A 327 -5.85 -8.48 -4.71
CA ALA A 327 -5.16 -9.54 -5.44
C ALA A 327 -3.78 -9.08 -5.97
N SER A 328 -2.75 -9.91 -5.78
CA SER A 328 -1.39 -9.61 -6.22
C SER A 328 -0.65 -10.89 -6.58
N GLU A 329 0.08 -10.86 -7.69
CA GLU A 329 0.97 -11.95 -8.13
C GLU A 329 2.43 -11.75 -7.71
N VAL A 330 2.73 -10.66 -6.97
CA VAL A 330 4.10 -10.35 -6.53
C VAL A 330 4.65 -11.48 -5.68
N GLY A 331 5.85 -11.96 -6.03
CA GLY A 331 6.55 -13.02 -5.30
C GLY A 331 6.05 -14.44 -5.55
N LEU A 332 5.14 -14.65 -6.52
CA LEU A 332 4.61 -15.99 -6.83
C LEU A 332 5.49 -16.81 -7.78
N ASP A 333 6.53 -16.21 -8.36
CA ASP A 333 7.40 -16.88 -9.33
C ASP A 333 8.13 -18.08 -8.74
N VAL A 334 8.41 -18.08 -7.42
CA VAL A 334 8.98 -19.24 -6.72
C VAL A 334 8.11 -20.49 -6.85
N PHE A 335 6.79 -20.35 -7.04
CA PHE A 335 5.85 -21.46 -7.21
C PHE A 335 5.65 -21.87 -8.67
N ARG A 336 6.22 -21.15 -9.63
CA ARG A 336 6.14 -21.48 -11.06
C ARG A 336 7.24 -22.49 -11.41
N GLY A 337 6.91 -23.49 -12.24
CA GLY A 337 7.86 -24.48 -12.75
C GLY A 337 8.23 -25.62 -11.78
N PRO A 338 9.09 -26.56 -12.20
CA PRO A 338 9.44 -27.75 -11.42
C PRO A 338 10.22 -27.41 -10.14
N ARG A 339 10.09 -28.26 -9.12
CA ARG A 339 10.78 -28.08 -7.83
C ARG A 339 12.22 -28.60 -7.89
N ASP A 340 13.18 -27.77 -7.50
CA ASP A 340 14.59 -28.16 -7.35
C ASP A 340 14.90 -28.46 -5.87
N TYR A 341 14.60 -29.69 -5.45
CA TYR A 341 14.84 -30.12 -4.07
C TYR A 341 16.32 -30.14 -3.68
N ALA A 342 17.24 -30.30 -4.66
CA ALA A 342 18.68 -30.26 -4.38
C ALA A 342 19.10 -28.85 -3.99
N LYS A 343 18.62 -27.83 -4.73
CA LYS A 343 18.81 -26.42 -4.37
C LYS A 343 18.18 -26.10 -3.02
N VAL A 344 16.94 -26.53 -2.77
CA VAL A 344 16.28 -26.26 -1.47
C VAL A 344 17.08 -26.86 -0.31
N LYS A 345 17.57 -28.09 -0.44
CA LYS A 345 18.40 -28.73 0.57
C LYS A 345 19.70 -27.97 0.84
N ALA A 346 20.33 -27.43 -0.22
CA ALA A 346 21.51 -26.58 -0.10
C ALA A 346 21.19 -25.26 0.61
N ASP A 347 20.08 -24.60 0.23
CA ASP A 347 19.62 -23.35 0.84
C ASP A 347 19.24 -23.55 2.33
N LEU A 348 18.60 -24.66 2.68
CA LEU A 348 18.27 -25.01 4.08
C LEU A 348 19.53 -25.22 4.92
N LYS A 349 20.53 -25.92 4.37
CA LYS A 349 21.83 -26.09 5.04
C LYS A 349 22.54 -24.75 5.22
N ALA A 350 22.53 -23.89 4.19
CA ALA A 350 23.12 -22.55 4.24
C ALA A 350 22.39 -21.64 5.25
N ALA A 351 21.08 -21.82 5.41
CA ALA A 351 20.27 -21.15 6.41
C ALA A 351 20.51 -21.65 7.84
N GLY A 352 21.33 -22.70 8.04
CA GLY A 352 21.69 -23.24 9.35
C GLY A 352 20.73 -24.29 9.89
N TYR A 353 19.90 -24.92 9.05
CA TYR A 353 19.07 -26.05 9.47
C TYR A 353 19.94 -27.28 9.76
N ASN A 354 19.85 -27.82 10.98
CA ASN A 354 20.72 -28.89 11.49
C ASN A 354 19.98 -30.22 11.69
N GLY A 355 18.77 -30.36 11.12
CA GLY A 355 17.97 -31.58 11.28
C GLY A 355 17.04 -31.55 12.48
N GLU A 356 16.73 -30.35 13.00
CA GLU A 356 15.73 -30.16 14.04
C GLU A 356 14.42 -30.84 13.66
N LYS A 357 13.81 -31.54 14.63
CA LYS A 357 12.57 -32.27 14.42
C LYS A 357 11.44 -31.30 14.09
N ILE A 358 10.66 -31.62 13.06
CA ILE A 358 9.46 -30.90 12.66
C ILE A 358 8.27 -31.82 12.84
N VAL A 359 7.29 -31.39 13.63
CA VAL A 359 6.04 -32.14 13.85
C VAL A 359 4.97 -31.55 12.93
N LEU A 360 4.51 -32.33 11.96
CA LEU A 360 3.37 -31.95 11.12
C LEU A 360 2.08 -32.58 11.67
N LEU A 361 1.18 -31.76 12.22
CA LEU A 361 -0.12 -32.24 12.70
C LEU A 361 -1.08 -32.44 11.52
N VAL A 362 -1.52 -33.67 11.28
CA VAL A 362 -2.39 -34.01 10.14
C VAL A 362 -3.71 -34.60 10.63
N PRO A 363 -4.85 -33.91 10.41
CA PRO A 363 -6.18 -34.41 10.75
C PRO A 363 -6.58 -35.59 9.85
N THR A 364 -6.56 -36.81 10.37
CA THR A 364 -6.74 -38.05 9.57
C THR A 364 -8.17 -38.23 9.07
N ASN A 365 -9.14 -37.62 9.72
CA ASN A 365 -10.55 -37.63 9.34
C ASN A 365 -11.00 -36.41 8.52
N SER A 366 -10.08 -35.56 8.07
CA SER A 366 -10.39 -34.43 7.19
C SER A 366 -10.11 -34.76 5.72
N LEU A 367 -11.16 -34.76 4.90
CA LEU A 367 -11.09 -35.03 3.46
C LEU A 367 -10.21 -34.02 2.69
N ALA A 368 -10.05 -32.80 3.21
CA ALA A 368 -9.19 -31.78 2.60
C ALA A 368 -7.80 -31.72 3.24
N GLN A 369 -7.69 -31.78 4.57
CA GLN A 369 -6.41 -31.53 5.25
C GLN A 369 -5.48 -32.74 5.28
N LYS A 370 -6.02 -33.97 5.26
CA LYS A 370 -5.21 -35.19 5.18
C LYS A 370 -4.34 -35.24 3.92
N PRO A 371 -4.89 -35.16 2.70
CA PRO A 371 -4.07 -35.20 1.48
C PRO A 371 -3.07 -34.04 1.41
N LEU A 372 -3.45 -32.83 1.86
CA LEU A 372 -2.50 -31.70 1.96
C LEU A 372 -1.34 -32.02 2.92
N GLY A 373 -1.63 -32.61 4.07
CA GLY A 373 -0.62 -33.01 5.05
C GLY A 373 0.36 -34.04 4.50
N GLU A 374 -0.14 -35.03 3.77
CA GLU A 374 0.68 -36.08 3.14
C GLU A 374 1.64 -35.49 2.08
N ILE A 375 1.14 -34.61 1.20
CA ILE A 375 1.97 -33.91 0.20
C ILE A 375 3.00 -32.99 0.88
N ALA A 376 2.64 -32.33 1.99
CA ALA A 376 3.58 -31.51 2.76
C ALA A 376 4.70 -32.36 3.38
N VAL A 377 4.38 -33.51 3.99
CA VAL A 377 5.40 -34.41 4.54
C VAL A 377 6.37 -34.89 3.46
N ASP A 378 5.85 -35.30 2.31
CA ASP A 378 6.68 -35.74 1.18
C ASP A 378 7.61 -34.61 0.69
N SER A 379 7.06 -33.41 0.46
CA SER A 379 7.81 -32.24 0.01
C SER A 379 8.93 -31.85 0.98
N LEU A 380 8.61 -31.80 2.29
CA LEU A 380 9.58 -31.45 3.33
C LEU A 380 10.68 -32.52 3.49
N ARG A 381 10.33 -33.81 3.39
CA ARG A 381 11.31 -34.90 3.44
C ARG A 381 12.23 -34.88 2.22
N LYS A 382 11.69 -34.62 1.02
CA LYS A 382 12.49 -34.44 -0.21
C LYS A 382 13.44 -33.23 -0.11
N ALA A 383 13.01 -32.17 0.58
CA ALA A 383 13.87 -31.02 0.92
C ALA A 383 14.97 -31.34 1.95
N GLY A 384 14.98 -32.54 2.54
CA GLY A 384 15.98 -32.99 3.51
C GLY A 384 15.66 -32.65 4.95
N MET A 385 14.40 -32.32 5.27
CA MET A 385 13.98 -32.00 6.64
C MET A 385 13.56 -33.25 7.45
N ASN A 386 13.80 -33.21 8.75
CA ASN A 386 13.45 -34.24 9.73
C ASN A 386 11.98 -34.09 10.17
N VAL A 387 11.06 -34.65 9.37
CA VAL A 387 9.61 -34.50 9.59
C VAL A 387 8.97 -35.75 10.21
N GLU A 388 8.36 -35.54 11.37
CA GLU A 388 7.42 -36.46 12.01
C GLU A 388 5.98 -36.16 11.54
N TYR A 389 5.30 -37.21 11.07
CA TYR A 389 3.88 -37.16 10.77
C TYR A 389 3.10 -37.47 12.05
N ALA A 390 2.36 -36.50 12.58
CA ALA A 390 1.49 -36.68 13.74
C ALA A 390 0.03 -36.73 13.27
N GLY A 391 -0.45 -37.94 12.97
CA GLY A 391 -1.84 -38.20 12.61
C GLY A 391 -2.75 -38.16 13.84
N LEU A 392 -3.72 -37.25 13.85
CA LEU A 392 -4.65 -37.04 14.96
C LEU A 392 -6.07 -36.88 14.41
N ASP A 393 -7.09 -37.04 15.26
CA ASP A 393 -8.43 -36.59 14.87
C ASP A 393 -8.52 -35.05 14.86
N PHE A 394 -9.47 -34.48 14.11
CA PHE A 394 -9.60 -33.02 13.97
C PHE A 394 -9.87 -32.28 15.31
N ALA A 395 -10.60 -32.89 16.24
CA ALA A 395 -10.95 -32.30 17.53
C ALA A 395 -9.76 -32.36 18.51
N GLU A 396 -9.01 -33.46 18.52
CA GLU A 396 -7.73 -33.59 19.22
C GLU A 396 -6.73 -32.55 18.70
N ARG A 397 -6.61 -32.41 17.37
CA ARG A 397 -5.76 -31.38 16.74
C ARG A 397 -6.22 -29.96 17.06
N GLN A 398 -7.53 -29.68 17.16
CA GLN A 398 -8.05 -28.39 17.65
C GLN A 398 -7.59 -28.12 19.08
N SER A 399 -7.75 -29.12 19.96
CA SER A 399 -7.42 -29.00 21.38
C SER A 399 -5.91 -28.78 21.59
N ARG A 400 -5.08 -29.57 20.90
CA ARG A 400 -3.62 -29.45 20.94
C ARG A 400 -3.12 -28.08 20.46
N ARG A 401 -3.76 -27.50 19.44
CA ARG A 401 -3.45 -26.14 18.96
C ARG A 401 -3.79 -25.04 19.97
N LEU A 402 -4.75 -25.27 20.87
CA LEU A 402 -5.17 -24.27 21.85
C LEU A 402 -4.26 -24.22 23.09
N VAL A 403 -3.48 -25.28 23.32
CA VAL A 403 -2.46 -25.32 24.37
C VAL A 403 -1.24 -24.51 23.90
N ARG A 404 -0.80 -23.52 24.71
CA ARG A 404 0.32 -22.62 24.40
C ARG A 404 1.68 -23.10 24.93
N GLU A 405 1.76 -24.35 25.40
CA GLU A 405 2.99 -24.90 25.96
C GLU A 405 4.04 -25.13 24.87
N ARG A 406 5.33 -25.07 25.24
CA ARG A 406 6.44 -25.35 24.34
C ARG A 406 6.46 -26.85 24.03
N GLU A 407 6.22 -27.22 22.77
CA GLU A 407 6.50 -28.57 22.29
C GLU A 407 7.96 -28.68 21.80
N ASP A 408 8.60 -29.81 22.05
CA ASP A 408 9.94 -30.11 21.56
C ASP A 408 9.90 -30.38 20.03
N GLY A 409 10.20 -29.34 19.23
CA GLY A 409 10.28 -29.42 17.77
C GLY A 409 9.45 -28.36 17.05
N GLY A 410 9.85 -28.02 15.83
CA GLY A 410 9.14 -27.02 15.01
C GLY A 410 7.77 -27.54 14.58
N LEU A 411 6.69 -26.89 15.02
CA LEU A 411 5.33 -27.31 14.67
C LEU A 411 4.91 -26.74 13.30
N ALA A 412 4.35 -27.59 12.44
CA ALA A 412 3.69 -27.17 11.21
C ALA A 412 2.31 -27.85 11.08
N GLN A 413 1.37 -27.22 10.37
CA GLN A 413 0.06 -27.84 10.11
C GLN A 413 -0.60 -27.30 8.83
N PRO A 414 -1.32 -28.15 8.06
CA PRO A 414 -2.17 -27.72 6.97
C PRO A 414 -3.46 -27.09 7.49
N VAL A 415 -3.87 -25.95 6.92
CA VAL A 415 -5.13 -25.26 7.18
C VAL A 415 -5.78 -24.91 5.85
N ALA A 416 -7.07 -25.19 5.71
CA ALA A 416 -7.88 -24.70 4.59
C ALA A 416 -8.87 -23.67 5.11
N GLY A 417 -9.00 -22.53 4.44
CA GLY A 417 -9.93 -21.48 4.82
C GLY A 417 -10.43 -20.71 3.60
N GLY A 418 -11.68 -20.24 3.64
CA GLY A 418 -12.27 -19.51 2.50
C GLY A 418 -11.45 -18.28 2.14
N LEU A 419 -11.30 -17.98 0.85
CA LEU A 419 -10.56 -16.81 0.34
C LEU A 419 -11.10 -15.48 0.89
N ARG A 420 -12.34 -15.48 1.37
CA ARG A 420 -13.06 -14.38 2.02
C ARG A 420 -12.51 -14.00 3.42
N ALA A 421 -11.62 -14.81 4.00
CA ALA A 421 -10.97 -14.55 5.30
C ALA A 421 -9.85 -13.49 5.25
N ARG A 422 -9.59 -12.89 4.08
CA ARG A 422 -8.39 -12.09 3.81
C ARG A 422 -8.75 -10.78 3.12
N ARG A 423 -9.08 -9.78 3.93
CA ARG A 423 -9.13 -8.36 3.55
C ARG A 423 -8.13 -7.58 4.39
N ALA A 424 -7.80 -6.34 3.96
CA ALA A 424 -6.92 -5.36 4.61
C ALA A 424 -6.84 -5.42 6.14
N ALA A 425 -7.96 -5.57 6.85
CA ALA A 425 -7.96 -5.57 8.31
C ALA A 425 -7.77 -6.94 8.99
N ALA A 426 -7.88 -8.05 8.25
CA ALA A 426 -7.30 -9.34 8.66
C ALA A 426 -5.78 -9.40 8.35
N HIS A 427 -5.21 -8.35 7.74
CA HIS A 427 -3.79 -8.18 7.44
C HIS A 427 -3.06 -7.30 8.45
N LEU A 428 -3.66 -6.99 9.60
CA LEU A 428 -2.96 -6.37 10.72
C LEU A 428 -2.17 -7.46 11.46
N PRO A 429 -0.83 -7.50 11.36
CA PRO A 429 -0.05 -8.40 12.20
C PRO A 429 -0.17 -7.90 13.64
N ARG A 430 -1.01 -8.57 14.44
CA ARG A 430 -0.96 -8.39 15.89
C ARG A 430 0.29 -9.10 16.41
N ASP A 431 1.24 -8.30 16.84
CA ASP A 431 2.41 -8.69 17.63
C ASP A 431 1.95 -9.31 18.96
N PRO A 432 2.23 -10.60 19.24
CA PRO A 432 1.93 -11.21 20.52
C PRO A 432 3.15 -11.07 21.44
N GLY A 433 3.39 -9.86 21.97
CA GLY A 433 4.41 -9.69 23.00
C GLY A 433 4.77 -8.24 23.27
N GLY A 434 4.38 -7.71 24.43
CA GLY A 434 5.04 -6.52 24.95
C GLY A 434 6.54 -6.81 25.14
N GLY A 435 7.38 -5.89 24.66
CA GLY A 435 8.82 -5.90 24.96
C GLY A 435 9.71 -5.69 23.74
N VAL A 436 10.14 -4.44 23.55
CA VAL A 436 11.42 -3.99 22.99
C VAL A 436 12.34 -5.09 22.42
N ARG A 437 12.43 -5.16 21.08
CA ARG A 437 13.63 -5.34 20.21
C ARG A 437 13.20 -5.96 18.88
N GLY A 438 13.29 -5.18 17.81
CA GLY A 438 13.03 -5.66 16.45
C GLY A 438 14.07 -6.69 16.00
N ASN A 439 13.69 -7.55 15.05
CA ASN A 439 14.62 -8.11 14.07
C ASN A 439 13.91 -8.84 12.88
N PRO A 440 14.64 -9.21 11.79
CA PRO A 440 14.58 -8.48 10.51
C PRO A 440 14.53 -9.46 9.32
N LEU A 441 13.41 -9.63 8.65
CA LEU A 441 13.29 -10.77 7.75
C LEU A 441 13.18 -10.32 6.31
N TYR A 442 14.30 -9.90 5.70
CA TYR A 442 14.79 -10.24 4.35
C TYR A 442 16.09 -9.45 4.07
N SER A 443 17.25 -9.89 4.59
CA SER A 443 18.55 -9.90 3.90
C SER A 443 19.69 -10.15 4.89
N ASP A 444 20.53 -11.16 4.63
CA ASP A 444 21.99 -11.00 4.71
C ASP A 444 22.67 -12.12 3.91
N ARG A 445 23.71 -11.73 3.17
CA ARG A 445 24.52 -12.56 2.24
C ARG A 445 25.51 -13.46 3.00
N PRO A 446 26.40 -14.22 2.30
CA PRO A 446 27.71 -13.64 1.98
C PRO A 446 28.30 -13.98 0.60
N VAL A 447 29.48 -13.41 0.39
CA VAL A 447 30.21 -13.05 -0.84
C VAL A 447 31.39 -14.02 -1.15
N GLN A 448 31.89 -13.96 -2.39
CA GLN A 448 33.23 -14.35 -2.93
C GLN A 448 33.49 -15.79 -3.40
N ALA A 449 33.73 -15.94 -4.73
CA ALA A 449 35.08 -16.16 -5.29
C ALA A 449 35.03 -16.14 -6.84
N ALA A 450 35.91 -15.34 -7.45
CA ALA A 450 36.26 -15.38 -8.87
C ALA A 450 37.32 -16.46 -9.11
N ASP A 451 37.30 -17.14 -10.28
CA ASP A 451 38.40 -17.06 -11.26
C ASP A 451 38.29 -18.06 -12.44
N ARG A 452 38.80 -17.59 -13.60
CA ARG A 452 39.26 -18.31 -14.83
C ARG A 452 38.23 -18.84 -15.83
N LEU A 453 38.15 -18.19 -17.00
CA LEU A 453 38.97 -18.55 -18.18
C LEU A 453 38.77 -17.52 -19.31
N SER A 454 39.90 -17.09 -19.87
CA SER A 454 40.09 -16.10 -20.92
C SER A 454 40.25 -16.73 -22.31
N GLN A 455 40.04 -15.91 -23.35
CA GLN A 455 40.43 -16.08 -24.77
C GLN A 455 39.56 -17.10 -25.54
N GLY A 456 38.93 -16.82 -26.68
CA GLY A 456 39.19 -15.87 -27.75
C GLY A 456 39.24 -16.68 -29.05
N HIS A 457 38.36 -16.42 -30.03
CA HIS A 457 38.65 -16.46 -31.47
C HIS A 457 37.41 -16.32 -32.36
N HIS A 458 37.60 -15.48 -33.39
CA HIS A 458 36.75 -15.24 -34.54
C HIS A 458 36.32 -16.52 -35.29
N ARG A 459 35.11 -16.50 -35.89
CA ARG A 459 34.93 -16.64 -37.35
C ARG A 459 33.49 -16.42 -37.82
N HIS A 460 33.41 -15.76 -38.98
CA HIS A 460 32.24 -15.52 -39.82
C HIS A 460 31.37 -16.75 -40.11
N SER A 461 30.06 -16.55 -40.21
CA SER A 461 29.37 -16.88 -41.48
C SER A 461 28.15 -15.98 -41.70
N ARG A 462 28.12 -15.41 -42.92
CA ARG A 462 27.02 -14.62 -43.47
C ARG A 462 25.87 -15.56 -43.85
N ARG A 463 24.64 -15.20 -43.49
CA ARG A 463 23.46 -15.49 -44.33
C ARG A 463 22.64 -14.23 -44.49
N HIS A 464 22.75 -13.64 -45.68
CA HIS A 464 21.83 -12.61 -46.16
C HIS A 464 20.41 -13.19 -46.24
N ARG A 465 19.48 -12.55 -45.56
CA ARG A 465 18.08 -12.52 -45.97
C ARG A 465 17.69 -11.05 -46.06
N ARG A 466 17.40 -10.59 -47.29
CA ARG A 466 16.89 -9.25 -47.60
C ARG A 466 15.75 -8.92 -46.63
N VAL A 467 15.97 -7.96 -45.74
CA VAL A 467 14.88 -7.23 -45.09
C VAL A 467 14.72 -5.97 -45.91
N LEU A 468 13.55 -5.84 -46.53
CA LEU A 468 13.09 -4.60 -47.15
C LEU A 468 13.23 -3.48 -46.13
N GLU A 469 13.93 -2.40 -46.50
CA GLU A 469 13.98 -1.15 -45.76
C GLU A 469 12.55 -0.65 -45.52
N ARG A 470 11.99 -0.99 -44.35
CA ARG A 470 10.92 -0.23 -43.73
C ARG A 470 11.62 0.82 -42.89
N THR A 471 11.43 2.09 -43.25
CA THR A 471 11.62 3.23 -42.36
C THR A 471 11.06 2.86 -40.98
N PRO A 472 11.81 3.01 -39.88
CA PRO A 472 11.26 2.71 -38.55
C PRO A 472 10.02 3.58 -38.36
N ARG A 473 8.84 2.97 -38.29
CA ARG A 473 7.62 3.71 -37.92
C ARG A 473 7.86 4.27 -36.53
N MET A 474 7.68 5.59 -36.37
CA MET A 474 7.69 6.21 -35.05
C MET A 474 6.55 5.60 -34.23
N SER A 475 6.85 5.16 -33.01
CA SER A 475 5.85 4.61 -32.10
C SER A 475 4.81 5.66 -31.77
N THR A 476 3.54 5.26 -31.80
CA THR A 476 2.40 6.14 -31.53
C THR A 476 1.64 5.67 -30.29
N ILE A 477 1.30 6.61 -29.40
CA ILE A 477 0.58 6.34 -28.15
C ILE A 477 -0.67 7.22 -28.13
N ALA A 478 -1.84 6.63 -27.89
CA ALA A 478 -3.09 7.34 -27.67
C ALA A 478 -3.54 7.22 -26.21
N ILE A 479 -3.73 8.34 -25.52
CA ILE A 479 -4.13 8.38 -24.11
C ILE A 479 -5.50 9.03 -24.01
N PHE A 480 -6.48 8.30 -23.49
CA PHE A 480 -7.80 8.85 -23.20
C PHE A 480 -7.81 9.55 -21.85
N GLY A 481 -8.28 10.80 -21.84
CA GLY A 481 -8.61 11.55 -20.63
C GLY A 481 -10.10 11.83 -20.59
N SER A 482 -10.78 11.38 -19.53
CA SER A 482 -12.09 11.95 -19.18
C SER A 482 -11.97 13.45 -18.91
N TYR A 483 -10.78 13.89 -18.50
CA TYR A 483 -10.38 15.28 -18.41
C TYR A 483 -8.99 15.45 -19.03
N VAL A 484 -8.80 16.44 -19.89
CA VAL A 484 -7.49 16.83 -20.43
C VAL A 484 -7.29 18.32 -20.17
N LEU A 485 -6.20 18.68 -19.49
CA LEU A 485 -5.88 20.08 -19.24
C LEU A 485 -5.31 20.68 -20.52
N SER A 486 -6.09 21.55 -21.14
CA SER A 486 -5.75 22.29 -22.35
C SER A 486 -5.69 23.79 -22.04
N ARG A 487 -5.48 24.59 -23.08
CA ARG A 487 -5.52 26.04 -23.01
C ARG A 487 -6.46 26.60 -24.06
N LYS A 488 -7.24 27.60 -23.67
CA LYS A 488 -8.08 28.38 -24.57
C LYS A 488 -7.89 29.86 -24.25
N ASP A 489 -7.53 30.63 -25.28
CA ASP A 489 -7.29 32.08 -25.15
C ASP A 489 -6.27 32.44 -24.04
N GLY A 490 -5.25 31.59 -23.85
CA GLY A 490 -4.22 31.76 -22.83
C GLY A 490 -4.59 31.29 -21.42
N ALA A 491 -5.86 30.95 -21.16
CA ALA A 491 -6.33 30.44 -19.88
C ALA A 491 -6.43 28.91 -19.86
N GLN A 492 -6.37 28.30 -18.67
CA GLN A 492 -6.61 26.86 -18.52
C GLN A 492 -8.04 26.49 -18.91
N ASP A 493 -8.17 25.47 -19.75
CA ASP A 493 -9.42 24.84 -20.12
C ASP A 493 -9.36 23.33 -19.80
N VAL A 494 -10.52 22.72 -19.53
CA VAL A 494 -10.61 21.30 -19.25
C VAL A 494 -11.50 20.65 -20.30
N LEU A 495 -10.86 20.01 -21.27
CA LEU A 495 -11.55 19.24 -22.29
C LEU A 495 -12.06 17.93 -21.68
N ARG A 496 -13.30 17.55 -22.01
CA ARG A 496 -13.91 16.31 -21.54
C ARG A 496 -13.89 15.24 -22.63
N ASP A 497 -13.54 14.03 -22.26
CA ASP A 497 -13.54 12.85 -23.13
C ASP A 497 -12.73 13.08 -24.42
N HIS A 498 -11.46 13.47 -24.24
CA HIS A 498 -10.52 13.71 -25.33
C HIS A 498 -9.34 12.74 -25.27
N TRP A 499 -8.75 12.53 -26.42
CA TRP A 499 -7.54 11.74 -26.64
C TRP A 499 -6.35 12.67 -26.84
N VAL A 500 -5.23 12.32 -26.22
CA VAL A 500 -3.91 12.90 -26.52
C VAL A 500 -3.14 11.87 -27.34
N LEU A 501 -2.85 12.20 -28.60
CA LEU A 501 -2.02 11.38 -29.48
C LEU A 501 -0.57 11.86 -29.37
N VAL A 502 0.33 10.94 -29.06
CA VAL A 502 1.77 11.14 -29.00
C VAL A 502 2.41 10.39 -30.16
N GLU A 503 3.28 11.06 -30.92
CA GLU A 503 4.10 10.47 -31.97
C GLU A 503 5.57 10.72 -31.67
N GLY A 504 6.32 9.66 -31.37
CA GLY A 504 7.69 9.78 -30.89
C GLY A 504 7.77 10.62 -29.62
N LYS A 505 8.46 11.77 -29.68
CA LYS A 505 8.65 12.67 -28.52
C LYS A 505 7.62 13.80 -28.41
N LYS A 506 6.68 13.89 -29.34
CA LYS A 506 5.82 15.06 -29.49
C LYS A 506 4.35 14.69 -29.34
N ILE A 507 3.59 15.61 -28.78
CA ILE A 507 2.14 15.57 -28.85
C ILE A 507 1.77 15.90 -30.29
N ALA A 508 1.16 14.95 -31.00
CA ALA A 508 0.78 15.12 -32.40
C ALA A 508 -0.60 15.75 -32.53
N ALA A 509 -1.56 15.35 -31.67
CA ALA A 509 -2.91 15.86 -31.71
C ALA A 509 -3.63 15.73 -30.36
N VAL A 510 -4.64 16.58 -30.15
CA VAL A 510 -5.66 16.41 -29.11
C VAL A 510 -7.00 16.31 -29.81
N THR A 511 -7.67 15.17 -29.72
CA THR A 511 -8.86 14.87 -30.54
C THR A 511 -10.00 14.35 -29.68
N ARG A 512 -11.25 14.58 -30.12
CA ARG A 512 -12.42 13.97 -29.47
C ARG A 512 -12.60 12.51 -29.89
N ASP A 513 -12.39 12.23 -31.17
CA ASP A 513 -12.46 10.87 -31.70
C ASP A 513 -11.20 10.09 -31.35
N LYS A 514 -11.38 8.77 -31.12
CA LYS A 514 -10.29 7.85 -30.79
C LYS A 514 -9.32 7.72 -31.98
N PRO A 515 -8.07 8.17 -31.85
CA PRO A 515 -7.09 8.04 -32.93
C PRO A 515 -6.60 6.58 -33.04
N SER A 516 -6.08 6.24 -34.21
CA SER A 516 -5.32 4.98 -34.36
C SER A 516 -3.91 5.19 -33.81
N ALA A 517 -3.47 4.30 -32.93
CA ALA A 517 -2.12 4.31 -32.37
C ALA A 517 -1.63 2.88 -32.11
N ASP A 518 -0.33 2.69 -31.96
CA ASP A 518 0.29 1.40 -31.66
C ASP A 518 -0.02 0.97 -30.21
N GLU A 519 -0.01 1.93 -29.29
CA GLU A 519 -0.38 1.74 -27.88
C GLU A 519 -1.58 2.63 -27.52
N VAL A 520 -2.53 2.09 -26.77
CA VAL A 520 -3.79 2.78 -26.45
C VAL A 520 -4.11 2.63 -24.97
N TYR A 521 -4.15 3.75 -24.25
CA TYR A 521 -4.55 3.83 -22.85
C TYR A 521 -5.95 4.40 -22.73
N ASP A 522 -6.94 3.51 -22.76
CA ASP A 522 -8.37 3.84 -22.69
C ASP A 522 -8.91 3.58 -21.28
N ARG A 523 -8.65 4.51 -20.35
CA ARG A 523 -9.04 4.39 -18.94
C ARG A 523 -9.92 5.58 -18.54
N PRO A 524 -11.25 5.42 -18.45
CA PRO A 524 -12.14 6.47 -17.98
C PRO A 524 -11.79 6.96 -16.56
N GLY A 525 -12.11 8.22 -16.28
CA GLY A 525 -11.85 8.86 -14.98
C GLY A 525 -10.41 9.34 -14.77
N ARG A 526 -9.58 9.35 -15.83
CA ARG A 526 -8.23 9.92 -15.82
C ARG A 526 -8.24 11.42 -16.13
N PHE A 527 -7.38 12.16 -15.44
CA PHE A 527 -7.05 13.55 -15.74
C PHE A 527 -5.64 13.64 -16.31
N VAL A 528 -5.53 13.99 -17.58
CA VAL A 528 -4.26 14.15 -18.29
C VAL A 528 -3.79 15.59 -18.14
N LEU A 529 -2.64 15.77 -17.50
CA LEU A 529 -1.97 17.05 -17.28
C LEU A 529 -0.69 17.11 -18.13
N PRO A 530 -0.22 18.32 -18.47
CA PRO A 530 1.19 18.48 -18.80
C PRO A 530 2.04 17.87 -17.69
N GLY A 531 3.20 17.36 -18.07
CA GLY A 531 4.16 16.81 -17.13
C GLY A 531 4.48 17.81 -16.03
N LEU A 532 4.38 17.39 -14.77
CA LEU A 532 4.67 18.26 -13.64
C LEU A 532 6.18 18.50 -13.52
N LEU A 533 6.57 19.74 -13.25
CA LEU A 533 7.97 20.14 -13.03
C LEU A 533 8.21 20.36 -11.54
N ASN A 534 9.17 19.65 -10.97
CA ASN A 534 9.65 19.85 -9.60
C ASN A 534 11.03 20.52 -9.64
N LEU A 535 11.07 21.85 -9.53
CA LEU A 535 12.31 22.61 -9.75
C LEU A 535 13.16 22.78 -8.48
N HIS A 536 12.78 22.17 -7.35
CA HIS A 536 13.63 22.10 -6.16
C HIS A 536 13.35 20.82 -5.37
N ASN A 537 14.35 19.96 -5.27
CA ASN A 537 14.34 18.72 -4.50
C ASN A 537 15.76 18.27 -4.14
N HIS A 538 15.91 17.37 -3.15
CA HIS A 538 17.22 16.82 -2.79
C HIS A 538 17.19 15.31 -2.60
N CYS A 539 17.32 14.53 -3.68
CA CYS A 539 17.34 13.07 -3.66
C CYS A 539 18.27 12.47 -2.60
N PHE A 540 19.51 12.97 -2.51
CA PHE A 540 20.52 12.39 -1.63
C PHE A 540 20.43 12.92 -0.19
N SER A 541 20.31 14.23 -0.01
CA SER A 541 20.26 14.83 1.33
C SER A 541 18.95 14.52 2.06
N GLU A 542 17.84 14.37 1.34
CA GLU A 542 16.58 13.85 1.87
C GLU A 542 16.75 12.47 2.48
N ALA A 543 17.35 11.57 1.72
CA ALA A 543 17.59 10.20 2.11
C ALA A 543 18.34 10.11 3.45
N VAL A 544 19.29 11.01 3.69
CA VAL A 544 20.03 11.10 4.96
C VAL A 544 19.15 11.57 6.13
N ALA A 545 18.21 12.49 5.88
CA ALA A 545 17.37 13.14 6.92
C ALA A 545 16.09 12.37 7.26
N ARG A 546 15.64 11.52 6.34
CA ARG A 546 14.32 10.87 6.34
C ARG A 546 14.05 10.17 7.67
N SER A 547 12.89 10.46 8.28
CA SER A 547 12.42 9.88 9.55
C SER A 547 13.29 10.12 10.80
N HIS A 548 14.45 10.75 10.66
CA HIS A 548 15.37 11.06 11.76
C HIS A 548 15.28 12.51 12.22
N SER A 549 14.85 13.42 11.34
CA SER A 549 14.75 14.87 11.63
C SER A 549 13.35 15.35 12.02
N GLU A 550 12.42 14.41 12.24
CA GLU A 550 11.04 14.71 12.60
C GLU A 550 10.93 15.18 14.05
N ASP A 551 9.84 15.90 14.36
CA ASP A 551 9.55 16.43 15.70
C ASP A 551 10.69 17.28 16.31
N GLY A 552 11.50 17.90 15.45
CA GLY A 552 12.61 18.77 15.84
C GLY A 552 13.92 18.02 16.15
N ASN A 553 13.95 16.70 15.99
CA ASN A 553 15.16 15.92 16.22
C ASN A 553 16.31 16.32 15.26
N GLY A 554 17.54 16.24 15.75
CA GLY A 554 18.72 16.75 15.04
C GLY A 554 18.93 18.27 15.11
N ARG A 555 17.99 19.04 15.69
CA ARG A 555 18.16 20.48 15.93
C ARG A 555 18.68 20.74 17.33
N LYS A 556 19.91 21.23 17.45
CA LYS A 556 20.47 21.73 18.72
C LYS A 556 20.29 23.24 18.78
N ASN A 557 19.76 23.77 19.89
CA ASN A 557 19.72 25.20 20.19
C ASN A 557 19.15 26.10 19.07
N ASN A 558 18.05 25.70 18.42
CA ASN A 558 17.41 26.45 17.31
C ASN A 558 18.28 26.65 16.04
N GLN A 559 19.37 25.89 15.91
CA GLN A 559 20.25 25.98 14.74
C GLN A 559 19.68 25.23 13.54
N SER A 560 20.06 25.68 12.34
CA SER A 560 19.63 25.04 11.10
C SER A 560 20.28 23.66 10.96
N ILE A 561 19.42 22.63 10.86
CA ILE A 561 19.83 21.25 10.65
C ILE A 561 20.65 21.05 9.37
N VAL A 562 20.51 21.97 8.41
CA VAL A 562 21.28 21.97 7.15
C VAL A 562 22.78 21.99 7.44
N TYR A 563 23.25 22.92 8.28
CA TYR A 563 24.68 23.08 8.56
C TYR A 563 25.19 22.14 9.66
N THR A 564 24.34 21.77 10.61
CA THR A 564 24.75 20.95 11.76
C THR A 564 24.70 19.45 11.47
N VAL A 565 23.85 19.01 10.53
CA VAL A 565 23.60 17.59 10.28
C VAL A 565 23.63 17.25 8.78
N LEU A 566 22.80 17.88 7.96
CA LEU A 566 22.58 17.43 6.58
C LEU A 566 23.82 17.58 5.69
N LEU A 567 24.43 18.76 5.67
CA LEU A 567 25.64 19.01 4.87
C LEU A 567 26.82 18.14 5.34
N PRO A 568 27.14 18.05 6.65
CA PRO A 568 28.18 17.13 7.14
C PRO A 568 27.91 15.68 6.76
N LEU A 569 26.73 15.14 7.06
CA LEU A 569 26.42 13.73 6.81
C LEU A 569 26.34 13.40 5.32
N THR A 570 25.84 14.31 4.48
CA THR A 570 25.86 14.13 3.01
C THR A 570 27.29 14.07 2.48
N LYS A 571 28.21 14.90 3.02
CA LYS A 571 29.64 14.86 2.65
C LYS A 571 30.27 13.54 3.06
N ARG A 572 30.07 13.13 4.32
CA ARG A 572 30.56 11.83 4.82
C ARG A 572 29.99 10.67 4.02
N GLY A 573 28.70 10.70 3.69
CA GLY A 573 28.06 9.73 2.81
C GLY A 573 28.72 9.65 1.44
N ALA A 574 29.02 10.79 0.82
CA ALA A 574 29.74 10.80 -0.45
C ALA A 574 31.14 10.16 -0.35
N ASP A 575 31.85 10.35 0.77
CA ASP A 575 33.19 9.79 1.00
C ASP A 575 33.18 8.28 1.25
N ILE A 576 32.24 7.77 2.05
CA ILE A 576 32.25 6.37 2.51
C ILE A 576 31.54 5.41 1.56
N LEU A 577 30.56 5.91 0.80
CA LEU A 577 29.80 5.07 -0.11
C LEU A 577 30.60 4.83 -1.39
N SER A 578 30.53 3.62 -1.90
CA SER A 578 31.00 3.30 -3.24
C SER A 578 30.14 3.99 -4.31
N ALA A 579 30.64 4.07 -5.54
CA ALA A 579 29.88 4.62 -6.66
C ALA A 579 28.56 3.86 -6.90
N GLU A 580 28.56 2.54 -6.76
CA GLU A 580 27.35 1.71 -6.88
C GLU A 580 26.31 2.04 -5.79
N GLU A 581 26.77 2.34 -4.58
CA GLU A 581 25.89 2.73 -3.48
C GLU A 581 25.35 4.15 -3.65
N ARG A 582 26.17 5.11 -4.10
CA ARG A 582 25.69 6.46 -4.45
C ARG A 582 24.66 6.40 -5.58
N MET A 583 24.90 5.58 -6.59
CA MET A 583 23.93 5.28 -7.65
C MET A 583 22.62 4.71 -7.07
N ALA A 584 22.69 3.78 -6.11
CA ALA A 584 21.49 3.22 -5.48
C ALA A 584 20.66 4.29 -4.74
N VAL A 585 21.30 5.22 -4.04
CA VAL A 585 20.62 6.37 -3.41
C VAL A 585 20.00 7.29 -4.47
N ALA A 586 20.73 7.58 -5.55
CA ALA A 586 20.22 8.39 -6.66
C ALA A 586 18.97 7.78 -7.31
N ARG A 587 19.00 6.47 -7.61
CA ARG A 587 17.84 5.74 -8.15
C ARG A 587 16.63 5.78 -7.21
N LEU A 588 16.85 5.64 -5.90
CA LEU A 588 15.78 5.75 -4.91
C LEU A 588 15.15 7.15 -4.91
N GLY A 589 15.94 8.21 -5.00
CA GLY A 589 15.43 9.58 -5.10
C GLY A 589 14.60 9.80 -6.37
N ILE A 590 15.14 9.45 -7.54
CA ILE A 590 14.46 9.61 -8.83
C ILE A 590 13.17 8.77 -8.89
N LEU A 591 13.18 7.55 -8.35
CA LEU A 591 11.97 6.73 -8.24
C LEU A 591 10.87 7.50 -7.49
N GLN A 592 11.21 8.17 -6.40
CA GLN A 592 10.24 8.92 -5.62
C GLN A 592 9.71 10.14 -6.37
N LEU A 593 10.56 10.86 -7.12
CA LEU A 593 10.15 11.98 -7.96
C LEU A 593 9.17 11.54 -9.06
N LEU A 594 9.47 10.43 -9.76
CA LEU A 594 8.57 9.84 -10.75
C LEU A 594 7.24 9.45 -10.12
N LYS A 595 7.26 8.78 -8.96
CA LYS A 595 6.03 8.39 -8.24
C LYS A 595 5.29 9.58 -7.63
N GLY A 596 5.96 10.70 -7.42
CA GLY A 596 5.37 11.99 -7.07
C GLY A 596 4.70 12.71 -8.24
N GLY A 597 4.82 12.18 -9.45
CA GLY A 597 4.21 12.71 -10.67
C GLY A 597 5.10 13.66 -11.47
N ALA A 598 6.37 13.84 -11.08
CA ALA A 598 7.30 14.72 -11.78
C ALA A 598 7.84 14.08 -13.07
N THR A 599 7.87 14.87 -14.14
CA THR A 599 8.48 14.51 -15.45
C THR A 599 9.82 15.21 -15.65
N THR A 600 9.95 16.41 -15.08
CA THR A 600 11.13 17.26 -15.11
C THR A 600 11.51 17.67 -13.71
N VAL A 601 12.79 17.57 -13.39
CA VAL A 601 13.30 17.89 -12.06
C VAL A 601 14.54 18.75 -12.12
N MET A 602 14.72 19.61 -11.12
CA MET A 602 15.99 20.25 -10.83
C MET A 602 16.45 19.79 -9.45
N GLU A 603 17.61 19.15 -9.41
CA GLU A 603 18.13 18.45 -8.24
C GLU A 603 19.46 19.10 -7.85
N PRO A 604 19.50 19.89 -6.77
CA PRO A 604 20.76 20.30 -6.17
C PRO A 604 21.38 19.21 -5.30
N PHE A 605 22.65 18.90 -5.54
CA PHE A 605 23.41 17.84 -4.86
C PHE A 605 24.91 18.15 -4.85
N ARG A 606 25.72 17.43 -4.07
CA ARG A 606 27.18 17.68 -4.05
C ARG A 606 27.86 17.27 -5.36
N ASN A 607 28.81 18.09 -5.84
CA ASN A 607 29.64 17.80 -7.03
C ASN A 607 30.31 16.41 -7.02
N SER A 608 30.60 15.87 -5.84
CA SER A 608 31.22 14.55 -5.66
C SER A 608 30.28 13.36 -5.86
N ILE A 609 29.01 13.59 -6.23
CA ILE A 609 28.00 12.55 -6.47
C ILE A 609 27.54 12.59 -7.93
N PRO A 610 28.44 12.40 -8.92
CA PRO A 610 28.09 12.46 -10.34
C PRO A 610 27.08 11.37 -10.75
N GLU A 611 26.94 10.31 -9.96
CA GLU A 611 26.03 9.19 -10.23
C GLU A 611 24.55 9.61 -10.32
N MET A 612 24.21 10.81 -9.84
CA MET A 612 22.87 11.37 -10.04
C MET A 612 22.52 11.54 -11.53
N PHE A 613 23.48 11.93 -12.36
CA PHE A 613 23.27 12.06 -13.80
C PHE A 613 23.11 10.69 -14.48
N ASP A 614 23.93 9.72 -14.09
CA ASP A 614 23.84 8.36 -14.60
C ASP A 614 22.46 7.75 -14.26
N ALA A 615 21.99 7.91 -13.02
CA ALA A 615 20.67 7.44 -12.59
C ALA A 615 19.54 8.14 -13.35
N ALA A 616 19.64 9.45 -13.60
CA ALA A 616 18.64 10.19 -14.35
C ALA A 616 18.58 9.76 -15.83
N GLU A 617 19.73 9.55 -16.46
CA GLU A 617 19.80 9.04 -17.84
C GLU A 617 19.22 7.62 -17.93
N GLU A 618 19.56 6.74 -16.98
CA GLU A 618 19.05 5.38 -16.88
C GLU A 618 17.53 5.34 -16.68
N MET A 619 17.01 6.14 -15.74
CA MET A 619 15.61 6.10 -15.35
C MET A 619 14.69 6.93 -16.26
N GLY A 620 15.28 7.69 -17.18
CA GLY A 620 14.57 8.36 -18.26
C GLY A 620 13.92 9.70 -17.92
N ILE A 621 14.05 10.18 -16.68
CA ILE A 621 13.50 11.48 -16.24
C ILE A 621 14.19 12.65 -16.96
N ARG A 622 13.49 13.77 -17.18
CA ARG A 622 14.13 15.01 -17.63
C ARG A 622 14.80 15.68 -16.43
N PHE A 623 16.09 15.94 -16.54
CA PHE A 623 16.92 16.23 -15.38
C PHE A 623 17.80 17.45 -15.59
N TYR A 624 17.62 18.45 -14.71
CA TYR A 624 18.53 19.56 -14.52
C TYR A 624 19.37 19.28 -13.28
N GLY A 625 20.54 18.69 -13.47
CA GLY A 625 21.46 18.51 -12.36
C GLY A 625 21.99 19.86 -11.92
N ALA A 626 21.91 20.17 -10.62
CA ALA A 626 22.37 21.43 -10.06
C ALA A 626 23.50 21.18 -9.04
N PRO A 627 24.69 20.67 -9.47
CA PRO A 627 25.78 20.35 -8.56
C PRO A 627 26.24 21.59 -7.76
N TYR A 628 26.30 21.46 -6.43
CA TYR A 628 26.61 22.56 -5.52
C TYR A 628 28.02 23.09 -5.69
N LEU A 629 28.14 24.42 -5.72
CA LEU A 629 29.40 25.12 -5.57
C LEU A 629 29.46 25.81 -4.21
N PHE A 630 30.61 25.72 -3.55
CA PHE A 630 30.88 26.38 -2.27
C PHE A 630 32.13 27.26 -2.37
N SER A 631 32.12 28.44 -1.74
CA SER A 631 33.39 29.15 -1.49
C SER A 631 34.21 28.42 -0.45
N THR A 632 33.54 27.73 0.48
CA THR A 632 34.16 26.94 1.54
C THR A 632 33.46 25.59 1.63
N SER A 633 34.12 24.51 1.19
CA SER A 633 33.55 23.15 1.12
C SER A 633 33.29 22.50 2.48
N ASP A 634 33.63 23.18 3.57
CA ASP A 634 33.57 22.67 4.94
C ASP A 634 32.99 23.70 5.93
N ALA A 635 31.94 24.43 5.51
CA ALA A 635 31.18 25.27 6.43
C ALA A 635 30.65 24.43 7.61
N LYS A 636 31.25 24.60 8.79
CA LYS A 636 31.01 23.77 9.97
C LYS A 636 30.52 24.63 11.13
N ALA A 637 29.44 24.21 11.76
CA ALA A 637 29.04 24.73 13.05
C ALA A 637 30.06 24.30 14.13
N GLY A 638 30.61 25.26 14.86
CA GLY A 638 31.42 25.00 16.05
C GLY A 638 30.60 24.39 17.19
N SER A 639 31.21 24.10 18.34
CA SER A 639 30.47 23.63 19.52
C SER A 639 29.55 24.69 20.13
N ASP A 640 29.82 25.97 19.85
CA ASP A 640 28.95 27.12 20.07
C ASP A 640 27.83 27.23 19.02
N GLY A 641 27.94 26.41 17.97
CA GLY A 641 27.14 26.34 16.76
C GLY A 641 27.11 27.62 15.93
N VAL A 642 28.17 28.42 16.06
CA VAL A 642 28.51 29.43 15.06
C VAL A 642 29.13 28.70 13.87
N VAL A 643 28.56 28.90 12.67
CA VAL A 643 29.11 28.32 11.45
C VAL A 643 30.37 29.10 11.04
N GLN A 644 31.48 28.40 10.87
CA GLN A 644 32.72 28.94 10.34
C GLN A 644 32.73 28.83 8.83
N TYR A 645 33.05 29.93 8.15
CA TYR A 645 33.12 30.01 6.70
C TYR A 645 34.54 30.47 6.35
N SER A 646 35.48 29.52 6.39
CA SER A 646 36.89 29.73 6.09
C SER A 646 37.36 28.75 5.01
N GLY A 647 38.08 29.25 3.99
CA GLY A 647 38.56 28.47 2.84
C GLY A 647 38.35 29.24 1.52
N ASP A 648 38.90 28.72 0.42
CA ASP A 648 38.67 29.22 -0.95
C ASP A 648 38.69 28.04 -1.95
N ASP A 649 37.65 27.21 -1.89
CA ASP A 649 37.50 26.02 -2.74
C ASP A 649 36.75 26.34 -4.05
N GLY A 650 36.28 27.58 -4.21
CA GLY A 650 35.35 27.97 -5.29
C GLY A 650 35.89 27.69 -6.68
N ALA A 651 37.20 27.89 -6.91
CA ALA A 651 37.83 27.60 -8.19
C ALA A 651 37.85 26.09 -8.53
N ALA A 652 38.09 25.24 -7.52
CA ALA A 652 38.11 23.78 -7.70
C ALA A 652 36.70 23.21 -7.93
N ASP A 653 35.72 23.72 -7.19
CA ASP A 653 34.31 23.37 -7.40
C ASP A 653 33.82 23.82 -8.78
N MET A 654 34.19 25.03 -9.22
CA MET A 654 33.86 25.55 -10.55
C MET A 654 34.46 24.68 -11.66
N ALA A 655 35.74 24.28 -11.53
CA ALA A 655 36.38 23.38 -12.49
C ALA A 655 35.69 22.00 -12.55
N THR A 656 35.26 21.47 -11.40
CA THR A 656 34.51 20.21 -11.34
C THR A 656 33.15 20.35 -12.00
N TRP A 657 32.43 21.44 -11.73
CA TRP A 657 31.14 21.73 -12.36
C TRP A 657 31.29 21.84 -13.88
N ASP A 658 32.31 22.54 -14.38
CA ASP A 658 32.58 22.65 -15.82
C ASP A 658 32.85 21.27 -16.44
N ALA A 659 33.60 20.40 -15.77
CA ALA A 659 33.84 19.03 -16.24
C ALA A 659 32.53 18.21 -16.31
N LEU A 660 31.64 18.35 -15.32
CA LEU A 660 30.32 17.74 -15.35
C LEU A 660 29.46 18.29 -16.48
N TYR A 661 29.48 19.61 -16.72
CA TYR A 661 28.77 20.25 -17.83
C TYR A 661 29.21 19.67 -19.17
N GLN A 662 30.52 19.61 -19.44
CA GLN A 662 31.05 19.06 -20.68
C GLN A 662 30.69 17.58 -20.88
N ARG A 663 30.63 16.80 -19.79
CA ARG A 663 30.29 15.38 -19.84
C ARG A 663 28.80 15.13 -20.06
N TRP A 664 27.94 15.88 -19.38
CA TRP A 664 26.54 15.51 -19.19
C TRP A 664 25.53 16.38 -19.92
N ASN A 665 25.85 17.63 -20.23
CA ASN A 665 24.91 18.52 -20.88
C ASN A 665 24.47 17.94 -22.25
N ASN A 666 23.16 18.00 -22.52
CA ASN A 666 22.53 17.48 -23.74
C ASN A 666 22.56 15.94 -23.92
N ARG A 667 22.92 15.17 -22.88
CA ARG A 667 22.81 13.70 -22.88
C ARG A 667 21.36 13.21 -22.77
N GLY A 668 21.16 11.89 -22.89
CA GLY A 668 19.83 11.29 -22.86
C GLY A 668 18.90 11.83 -23.95
N ASP A 669 19.42 12.10 -25.15
CA ASP A 669 18.70 12.77 -26.25
C ASP A 669 18.16 14.17 -25.89
N GLY A 670 18.94 14.96 -25.14
CA GLY A 670 18.59 16.31 -24.70
C GLY A 670 17.71 16.37 -23.43
N ARG A 671 17.54 15.26 -22.70
CA ARG A 671 16.84 15.24 -21.42
C ARG A 671 17.70 15.64 -20.23
N ILE A 672 19.01 15.47 -20.34
CA ILE A 672 19.97 15.80 -19.28
C ILE A 672 20.57 17.17 -19.56
N SER A 673 20.49 18.06 -18.58
CA SER A 673 21.04 19.41 -18.59
C SER A 673 21.60 19.74 -17.22
N LEU A 674 22.38 20.82 -17.13
CA LEU A 674 22.86 21.32 -15.84
C LEU A 674 22.25 22.68 -15.52
N ALA A 675 22.17 22.96 -14.23
CA ALA A 675 21.96 24.28 -13.66
C ALA A 675 23.19 24.67 -12.83
N MET A 676 23.48 25.96 -12.80
CA MET A 676 24.48 26.54 -11.91
C MET A 676 23.89 26.63 -10.50
N SER A 677 24.60 26.14 -9.49
CA SER A 677 24.06 26.02 -8.12
C SER A 677 25.06 26.46 -7.04
N PRO A 678 25.40 27.75 -6.94
CA PRO A 678 26.06 28.22 -5.72
C PRO A 678 25.14 27.94 -4.53
N HIS A 679 25.62 27.21 -3.53
CA HIS A 679 24.74 26.58 -2.53
C HIS A 679 23.78 27.57 -1.84
N ALA A 680 24.30 28.60 -1.17
CA ALA A 680 23.49 29.58 -0.45
C ALA A 680 24.25 30.90 -0.28
N THR A 681 23.51 31.99 -0.04
CA THR A 681 24.11 33.34 0.08
C THR A 681 25.17 33.45 1.17
N ASP A 682 25.05 32.69 2.27
CA ASP A 682 25.98 32.73 3.41
C ASP A 682 27.20 31.81 3.24
N THR A 683 27.07 30.76 2.40
CA THR A 683 28.15 29.79 2.08
C THR A 683 29.00 30.14 0.87
N CYS A 684 28.56 31.14 0.09
CA CYS A 684 29.24 31.56 -1.14
C CYS A 684 29.60 33.04 -1.05
N GLY A 685 30.89 33.33 -1.18
CA GLY A 685 31.43 34.69 -1.21
C GLY A 685 31.10 35.42 -2.52
N PRO A 686 31.30 36.76 -2.56
CA PRO A 686 30.96 37.61 -3.69
C PRO A 686 31.57 37.16 -5.02
N ASP A 687 32.82 36.72 -4.98
CA ASP A 687 33.58 36.38 -6.19
C ASP A 687 33.08 35.09 -6.83
N LEU A 688 32.82 34.05 -6.04
CA LEU A 688 32.22 32.81 -6.54
C LEU A 688 30.81 33.06 -7.08
N LEU A 689 29.98 33.80 -6.34
CA LEU A 689 28.62 34.14 -6.78
C LEU A 689 28.63 34.85 -8.14
N LYS A 690 29.48 35.87 -8.31
CA LYS A 690 29.65 36.57 -9.60
C LYS A 690 30.16 35.65 -10.70
N ALA A 691 31.13 34.79 -10.40
CA ALA A 691 31.67 33.83 -11.36
C ALA A 691 30.61 32.83 -11.83
N CYS A 692 29.84 32.24 -10.90
CA CYS A 692 28.73 31.35 -11.20
C CYS A 692 27.69 32.04 -12.09
N ALA A 693 27.26 33.25 -11.76
CA ALA A 693 26.28 33.99 -12.54
C ALA A 693 26.78 34.35 -13.94
N ALA A 694 28.03 34.81 -14.06
CA ALA A 694 28.64 35.08 -15.36
C ALA A 694 28.71 33.82 -16.22
N ARG A 695 29.13 32.70 -15.64
CA ARG A 695 29.25 31.42 -16.33
C ARG A 695 27.90 30.82 -16.71
N ALA A 696 26.89 30.93 -15.85
CA ALA A 696 25.52 30.49 -16.15
C ALA A 696 24.96 31.25 -17.37
N ARG A 697 25.17 32.57 -17.41
CA ARG A 697 24.75 33.43 -18.53
C ARG A 697 25.51 33.15 -19.81
N GLU A 698 26.82 32.91 -19.72
CA GLU A 698 27.66 32.50 -20.86
C GLU A 698 27.15 31.21 -21.51
N LEU A 699 26.83 30.20 -20.69
CA LEU A 699 26.37 28.89 -21.15
C LEU A 699 24.86 28.83 -21.42
N GLY A 700 24.11 29.86 -21.05
CA GLY A 700 22.66 29.90 -21.16
C GLY A 700 21.91 28.93 -20.23
N VAL A 701 22.57 28.43 -19.18
CA VAL A 701 21.95 27.51 -18.21
C VAL A 701 21.21 28.26 -17.10
N PRO A 702 20.21 27.64 -16.44
CA PRO A 702 19.58 28.24 -15.27
C PRO A 702 20.57 28.38 -14.10
N ILE A 703 20.30 29.32 -13.19
CA ILE A 703 21.01 29.45 -11.91
C ILE A 703 20.04 29.37 -10.74
N THR A 704 20.37 28.54 -9.74
CA THR A 704 19.59 28.35 -8.52
C THR A 704 20.44 28.56 -7.27
N THR A 705 19.86 29.06 -6.18
CA THR A 705 20.57 29.23 -4.90
C THR A 705 19.60 29.30 -3.72
N HIS A 706 19.99 28.79 -2.56
CA HIS A 706 19.24 28.99 -1.32
C HIS A 706 19.38 30.45 -0.86
N MET A 707 18.25 31.08 -0.55
CA MET A 707 18.23 32.48 -0.12
C MET A 707 17.22 32.72 0.99
N ALA A 708 17.65 33.41 2.05
CA ALA A 708 16.83 33.80 3.19
C ALA A 708 16.02 32.62 3.78
N GLN A 709 16.63 31.44 3.82
CA GLN A 709 16.05 30.21 4.32
C GLN A 709 16.12 30.10 5.85
N SER A 710 16.97 30.90 6.50
CA SER A 710 17.06 30.93 7.96
C SER A 710 17.33 32.35 8.49
N ARG A 711 16.92 32.62 9.74
CA ARG A 711 17.30 33.87 10.41
C ARG A 711 18.82 34.03 10.55
N GLY A 712 19.51 32.92 10.83
CA GLY A 712 20.96 32.91 10.97
C GLY A 712 21.69 33.30 9.68
N GLU A 713 21.17 32.89 8.52
CA GLU A 713 21.66 33.35 7.21
C GLU A 713 21.48 34.86 7.06
N VAL A 714 20.27 35.39 7.29
CA VAL A 714 19.97 36.82 7.17
C VAL A 714 20.89 37.66 8.07
N GLU A 715 21.07 37.25 9.33
CA GLU A 715 21.98 37.92 10.26
C GLU A 715 23.45 37.84 9.82
N THR A 716 23.86 36.70 9.25
CA THR A 716 25.23 36.51 8.76
C THR A 716 25.53 37.41 7.57
N ILE A 717 24.59 37.52 6.62
CA ILE A 717 24.71 38.45 5.48
C ILE A 717 24.77 39.90 5.97
N GLY A 718 23.86 40.29 6.87
CA GLY A 718 23.87 41.64 7.45
C GLY A 718 25.19 41.99 8.14
N LYS A 719 25.75 41.07 8.93
CA LYS A 719 27.05 41.26 9.60
C LYS A 719 28.21 41.40 8.62
N ARG A 720 28.25 40.59 7.55
CA ARG A 720 29.37 40.57 6.59
C ARG A 720 29.32 41.70 5.58
N TYR A 721 28.12 42.12 5.18
CA TYR A 721 27.93 42.97 4.00
C TYR A 721 27.14 44.24 4.30
N GLY A 722 27.44 44.86 5.46
CA GLY A 722 27.00 46.23 5.76
C GLY A 722 25.51 46.38 6.00
N GLY A 723 24.89 45.43 6.72
CA GLY A 723 23.48 45.47 7.11
C GLY A 723 22.50 44.98 6.06
N ARG A 724 22.97 44.56 4.88
CA ARG A 724 22.12 44.07 3.78
C ARG A 724 21.36 42.81 4.15
N THR A 725 20.14 42.68 3.62
CA THR A 725 19.44 41.38 3.55
C THR A 725 20.07 40.48 2.48
N PRO A 726 19.78 39.17 2.45
CA PRO A 726 20.19 38.30 1.33
C PRO A 726 19.74 38.80 -0.05
N ALA A 727 18.55 39.38 -0.16
CA ALA A 727 18.04 39.93 -1.42
C ALA A 727 18.82 41.17 -1.87
N GLU A 728 19.03 42.13 -0.96
CA GLU A 728 19.84 43.32 -1.22
C GLU A 728 21.30 42.97 -1.51
N TYR A 729 21.83 41.91 -0.89
CA TYR A 729 23.17 41.40 -1.17
C TYR A 729 23.27 40.87 -2.61
N LEU A 730 22.35 40.00 -3.04
CA LEU A 730 22.36 39.53 -4.43
C LEU A 730 22.07 40.65 -5.44
N ASP A 731 21.24 41.63 -5.12
CA ASP A 731 21.03 42.82 -5.97
C ASP A 731 22.31 43.65 -6.10
N TRP A 732 22.99 43.91 -4.98
CA TRP A 732 24.28 44.62 -4.96
C TRP A 732 25.35 43.93 -5.79
N LEU A 733 25.33 42.59 -5.87
CA LEU A 733 26.24 41.83 -6.72
C LEU A 733 25.80 41.78 -8.20
N GLY A 734 24.59 42.23 -8.54
CA GLY A 734 24.01 42.14 -9.89
C GLY A 734 23.47 40.74 -10.25
N LEU A 735 23.12 39.94 -9.24
CA LEU A 735 22.67 38.56 -9.37
C LEU A 735 21.15 38.41 -9.24
N LEU A 736 20.48 39.33 -8.55
CA LEU A 736 19.03 39.32 -8.45
C LEU A 736 18.44 39.72 -9.81
N ALA A 737 18.14 38.72 -10.64
CA ALA A 737 17.82 38.90 -12.06
C ALA A 737 16.83 37.81 -12.56
N PRO A 738 16.24 37.96 -13.77
CA PRO A 738 15.18 37.05 -14.25
C PRO A 738 15.61 35.59 -14.48
N ASP A 739 16.91 35.34 -14.57
CA ASP A 739 17.53 34.02 -14.71
C ASP A 739 17.79 33.31 -13.37
N LEU A 740 17.66 34.02 -12.25
CA LEU A 740 17.81 33.47 -10.92
C LEU A 740 16.53 32.82 -10.41
N MET A 741 16.66 31.58 -9.98
CA MET A 741 15.71 30.90 -9.11
C MET A 741 16.27 30.94 -7.69
N ALA A 742 15.55 31.53 -6.74
CA ALA A 742 15.97 31.50 -5.35
C ALA A 742 15.04 30.60 -4.54
N GLU A 743 15.66 29.69 -3.80
CA GLU A 743 14.96 28.68 -3.04
C GLU A 743 14.48 29.28 -1.70
N HIS A 744 13.25 28.95 -1.34
CA HIS A 744 12.61 29.23 -0.05
C HIS A 744 12.20 30.68 0.23
N CYS A 745 13.15 31.62 0.32
CA CYS A 745 12.90 33.05 0.56
C CYS A 745 12.01 33.36 1.77
N MET A 746 12.08 32.53 2.82
CA MET A 746 11.10 32.57 3.92
C MET A 746 11.23 33.82 4.79
N PHE A 747 12.47 34.23 5.08
CA PHE A 747 12.77 35.34 5.98
C PHE A 747 13.01 36.66 5.24
N SER A 748 12.66 36.73 3.95
CA SER A 748 12.65 37.96 3.17
C SER A 748 11.59 38.92 3.72
N THR A 749 11.94 40.20 3.87
CA THR A 749 11.03 41.29 4.22
C THR A 749 10.13 41.67 3.05
N ASP A 750 9.09 42.48 3.28
CA ASP A 750 8.21 42.91 2.19
C ASP A 750 8.93 43.84 1.19
N ASP A 751 9.94 44.60 1.64
CA ASP A 751 10.78 45.39 0.75
C ASP A 751 11.71 44.50 -0.09
N ASP A 752 12.21 43.40 0.49
CA ASP A 752 12.92 42.37 -0.28
C ASP A 752 12.01 41.77 -1.36
N LEU A 753 10.74 41.49 -1.05
CA LEU A 753 9.80 40.94 -2.03
C LEU A 753 9.49 41.93 -3.17
N LYS A 754 9.34 43.22 -2.87
CA LYS A 754 9.19 44.26 -3.90
C LYS A 754 10.44 44.34 -4.78
N LEU A 755 11.63 44.26 -4.18
CA LEU A 755 12.90 44.24 -4.91
C LEU A 755 12.99 43.00 -5.82
N MET A 756 12.68 41.81 -5.30
CA MET A 756 12.62 40.56 -6.08
C MET A 756 11.68 40.66 -7.27
N ALA A 757 10.47 41.18 -7.06
CA ALA A 757 9.48 41.38 -8.13
C ALA A 757 10.00 42.36 -9.19
N ALA A 758 10.59 43.48 -8.77
CA ALA A 758 11.17 44.48 -9.68
C ALA A 758 12.34 43.93 -10.51
N ARG A 759 13.05 42.91 -10.01
CA ARG A 759 14.12 42.21 -10.73
C ARG A 759 13.66 41.01 -11.55
N GLY A 760 12.41 40.58 -11.39
CA GLY A 760 11.80 39.50 -12.19
C GLY A 760 12.36 38.11 -11.88
N MET A 761 13.07 37.92 -10.77
CA MET A 761 13.57 36.61 -10.34
C MET A 761 12.41 35.65 -9.98
N THR A 762 12.72 34.37 -9.83
CA THR A 762 11.73 33.34 -9.47
C THR A 762 11.97 32.80 -8.06
N VAL A 763 10.92 32.65 -7.28
CA VAL A 763 10.97 31.94 -5.99
C VAL A 763 10.56 30.48 -6.17
N LEU A 764 11.37 29.56 -5.64
CA LEU A 764 11.02 28.15 -5.48
C LEU A 764 10.46 27.94 -4.07
N ASN A 765 9.13 27.92 -3.93
CA ASN A 765 8.44 27.80 -2.65
C ASN A 765 8.29 26.33 -2.23
N CYS A 766 8.78 25.98 -1.04
CA CYS A 766 8.74 24.61 -0.50
C CYS A 766 8.06 24.61 0.87
N PRO A 767 6.73 24.73 0.91
CA PRO A 767 6.03 25.01 2.17
C PRO A 767 6.12 23.89 3.22
N ARG A 768 6.05 22.60 2.83
CA ARG A 768 5.92 21.47 3.77
C ARG A 768 7.19 21.20 4.56
N VAL A 769 8.34 21.28 3.90
CA VAL A 769 9.64 21.02 4.53
C VAL A 769 9.84 21.87 5.77
N PHE A 770 9.52 23.17 5.70
CA PHE A 770 9.66 24.08 6.82
C PHE A 770 8.43 24.07 7.74
N ALA A 771 7.22 23.88 7.20
CA ALA A 771 5.99 23.84 8.01
C ALA A 771 6.04 22.80 9.13
N ARG A 772 6.75 21.67 8.95
CA ARG A 772 6.96 20.67 10.01
C ARG A 772 7.62 21.24 11.26
N ALA A 773 8.45 22.26 11.08
CA ALA A 773 9.18 22.93 12.14
C ALA A 773 8.42 24.15 12.69
N GLY A 774 7.16 24.33 12.30
CA GLY A 774 6.32 25.43 12.75
C GLY A 774 6.62 26.78 12.09
N VAL A 775 7.44 26.85 11.05
CA VAL A 775 7.78 28.09 10.33
C VAL A 775 7.74 27.83 8.84
N THR A 776 7.10 28.68 8.03
CA THR A 776 7.10 28.55 6.57
C THR A 776 6.64 29.85 5.90
N ALA A 777 6.92 30.03 4.62
CA ALA A 777 6.36 31.12 3.82
C ALA A 777 5.25 30.61 2.90
N ALA A 778 4.12 31.32 2.92
CA ALA A 778 2.97 31.03 2.08
C ALA A 778 3.23 31.40 0.62
N PHE A 779 2.82 30.53 -0.31
CA PHE A 779 2.83 30.81 -1.75
C PHE A 779 2.15 32.13 -2.10
N SER A 780 0.95 32.38 -1.54
CA SER A 780 0.20 33.63 -1.77
C SER A 780 0.96 34.89 -1.40
N ARG A 781 1.86 34.84 -0.41
CA ARG A 781 2.66 36.01 0.00
C ARG A 781 3.53 36.51 -1.14
N PHE A 782 4.18 35.59 -1.86
CA PHE A 782 5.03 35.93 -3.00
C PHE A 782 4.18 36.43 -4.18
N ALA A 783 3.07 35.74 -4.46
CA ALA A 783 2.15 36.11 -5.53
C ALA A 783 1.54 37.52 -5.35
N GLU A 784 1.14 37.87 -4.12
CA GLU A 784 0.59 39.19 -3.79
C GLU A 784 1.60 40.34 -3.98
N HIS A 785 2.91 40.04 -3.89
CA HIS A 785 3.98 40.99 -4.18
C HIS A 785 4.41 41.00 -5.66
N GLY A 786 3.75 40.21 -6.51
CA GLY A 786 4.11 40.10 -7.93
C GLY A 786 5.38 39.29 -8.21
N VAL A 787 5.85 38.50 -7.23
CA VAL A 787 7.04 37.65 -7.40
C VAL A 787 6.62 36.38 -8.13
N ARG A 788 7.28 36.07 -9.25
CA ARG A 788 7.06 34.82 -10.00
C ARG A 788 7.44 33.64 -9.10
N THR A 789 6.52 32.73 -8.89
CA THR A 789 6.68 31.66 -7.88
C THR A 789 6.28 30.31 -8.46
N VAL A 790 7.09 29.30 -8.20
CA VAL A 790 6.84 27.88 -8.50
C VAL A 790 6.95 27.06 -7.21
N VAL A 791 6.38 25.87 -7.16
CA VAL A 791 6.43 25.02 -5.96
C VAL A 791 7.46 23.90 -6.14
N GLY A 792 8.24 23.60 -5.11
CA GLY A 792 9.21 22.50 -5.10
C GLY A 792 9.07 21.65 -3.84
N THR A 793 9.46 20.37 -3.90
CA THR A 793 9.27 19.45 -2.76
C THR A 793 10.39 19.52 -1.72
N ASP A 794 11.56 20.04 -2.10
CA ASP A 794 12.78 19.94 -1.30
C ASP A 794 13.08 18.46 -0.96
N GLY A 795 13.76 18.19 0.14
CA GLY A 795 14.23 16.87 0.53
C GLY A 795 13.41 16.22 1.63
N TYR A 796 12.12 15.90 1.42
CA TYR A 796 11.38 15.00 2.33
C TYR A 796 10.40 14.03 1.65
N ASN A 797 9.23 14.50 1.21
CA ASN A 797 8.17 13.57 0.76
C ASN A 797 8.18 13.32 -0.76
N MET A 798 8.94 14.11 -1.53
CA MET A 798 9.03 14.11 -3.01
C MET A 798 7.66 13.89 -3.69
N ASP A 799 6.60 14.42 -3.08
CA ASP A 799 5.19 14.28 -3.44
C ASP A 799 4.67 15.67 -3.79
N LEU A 800 4.73 15.98 -5.08
CA LEU A 800 4.45 17.33 -5.56
C LEU A 800 2.96 17.68 -5.40
N LEU A 801 2.05 16.71 -5.53
CA LEU A 801 0.61 16.94 -5.28
C LEU A 801 0.36 17.34 -3.82
N GLY A 802 1.00 16.65 -2.88
CA GLY A 802 0.91 17.03 -1.47
C GLY A 802 1.55 18.40 -1.18
N GLU A 803 2.61 18.78 -1.90
CA GLU A 803 3.23 20.10 -1.78
C GLU A 803 2.30 21.23 -2.27
N LEU A 804 1.64 21.03 -3.42
CA LEU A 804 0.63 21.95 -3.95
C LEU A 804 -0.57 22.12 -3.00
N ASN A 805 -1.02 21.01 -2.39
CA ASN A 805 -2.06 21.06 -1.37
C ASN A 805 -1.64 21.93 -0.18
N ALA A 806 -0.43 21.72 0.34
CA ALA A 806 0.11 22.50 1.44
C ALA A 806 0.28 23.98 1.08
N ALA A 807 0.79 24.29 -0.12
CA ALA A 807 0.90 25.65 -0.64
C ALA A 807 -0.46 26.36 -0.63
N SER A 808 -1.53 25.65 -1.02
CA SER A 808 -2.90 26.18 -0.99
C SER A 808 -3.40 26.41 0.43
N LEU A 809 -3.30 25.41 1.31
CA LEU A 809 -3.82 25.50 2.68
C LEU A 809 -3.09 26.55 3.51
N ILE A 810 -1.75 26.55 3.49
CA ILE A 810 -0.93 27.51 4.23
C ILE A 810 -1.22 28.94 3.75
N SER A 811 -1.37 29.14 2.44
CA SER A 811 -1.75 30.44 1.88
C SER A 811 -3.09 30.94 2.40
N LYS A 812 -4.11 30.06 2.43
CA LYS A 812 -5.45 30.43 2.90
C LYS A 812 -5.48 30.71 4.40
N ILE A 813 -4.75 29.93 5.19
CA ILE A 813 -4.63 30.11 6.65
C ILE A 813 -3.95 31.44 6.96
N THR A 814 -2.80 31.70 6.34
CA THR A 814 -1.98 32.89 6.62
C THR A 814 -2.63 34.19 6.16
N SER A 815 -3.21 34.20 4.95
CA SER A 815 -3.94 35.36 4.43
C SER A 815 -5.34 35.54 5.02
N LYS A 816 -5.90 34.48 5.64
CA LYS A 816 -7.31 34.39 6.06
C LYS A 816 -8.30 34.57 4.89
N ARG A 817 -7.88 34.22 3.68
CA ARG A 817 -8.68 34.34 2.45
C ARG A 817 -8.81 32.99 1.77
N ALA A 818 -10.02 32.62 1.35
CA ALA A 818 -10.28 31.32 0.72
C ALA A 818 -9.98 31.28 -0.79
N ASP A 819 -9.84 32.46 -1.42
CA ASP A 819 -9.70 32.66 -2.87
C ASP A 819 -8.24 32.74 -3.36
N VAL A 820 -7.26 32.78 -2.45
CA VAL A 820 -5.82 32.80 -2.80
C VAL A 820 -5.24 31.42 -3.04
N ALA A 821 -4.13 31.35 -3.78
CA ALA A 821 -3.44 30.11 -4.13
C ALA A 821 -4.46 29.07 -4.65
N ASN A 822 -5.23 29.51 -5.63
CA ASN A 822 -6.33 28.74 -6.19
C ASN A 822 -5.79 27.64 -7.13
N SER A 823 -6.65 26.71 -7.53
CA SER A 823 -6.20 25.53 -8.27
C SER A 823 -5.56 25.86 -9.63
N PRO A 824 -6.11 26.75 -10.47
CA PRO A 824 -5.43 27.16 -11.70
C PRO A 824 -4.03 27.74 -11.48
N GLU A 825 -3.87 28.67 -10.52
CA GLU A 825 -2.57 29.28 -10.19
C GLU A 825 -1.53 28.23 -9.80
N LEU A 826 -1.88 27.31 -8.91
CA LEU A 826 -0.98 26.27 -8.43
C LEU A 826 -0.64 25.23 -9.50
N ILE A 827 -1.57 24.94 -10.42
CA ILE A 827 -1.29 24.06 -11.56
C ILE A 827 -0.33 24.74 -12.54
N GLU A 828 -0.53 26.03 -12.86
CA GLU A 828 0.39 26.79 -13.72
C GLU A 828 1.80 26.86 -13.12
N ALA A 829 1.89 27.08 -11.81
CA ALA A 829 3.15 27.18 -11.06
C ALA A 829 4.06 25.95 -11.24
N ASN A 830 3.51 24.78 -11.56
CA ASN A 830 4.25 23.53 -11.77
C ASN A 830 4.09 22.94 -13.17
N THR A 831 3.51 23.69 -14.10
CA THR A 831 3.42 23.32 -15.51
C THR A 831 4.00 24.45 -16.36
N ALA A 832 3.20 25.35 -16.93
CA ALA A 832 3.71 26.31 -17.90
C ALA A 832 4.64 27.37 -17.29
N VAL A 833 4.36 27.88 -16.07
CA VAL A 833 5.24 28.86 -15.43
C VAL A 833 6.59 28.24 -15.12
N ALA A 834 6.61 27.02 -14.58
CA ALA A 834 7.86 26.29 -14.35
C ALA A 834 8.62 26.00 -15.66
N ALA A 835 7.92 25.64 -16.73
CA ALA A 835 8.51 25.43 -18.05
C ALA A 835 9.15 26.70 -18.61
N ASP A 836 8.50 27.85 -18.45
CA ASP A 836 9.03 29.15 -18.87
C ASP A 836 10.26 29.57 -18.04
N VAL A 837 10.28 29.25 -16.74
CA VAL A 837 11.41 29.50 -15.83
C VAL A 837 12.68 28.78 -16.31
N VAL A 838 12.57 27.53 -16.75
CA VAL A 838 13.70 26.77 -17.34
C VAL A 838 13.85 26.98 -18.85
N LYS A 839 13.16 27.98 -19.43
CA LYS A 839 13.22 28.36 -20.85
C LYS A 839 12.88 27.23 -21.82
N ARG A 840 11.91 26.38 -21.43
CA ARG A 840 11.40 25.26 -22.23
C ARG A 840 9.91 25.43 -22.51
N PRO A 841 9.52 26.41 -23.35
CA PRO A 841 8.12 26.64 -23.65
C PRO A 841 7.45 25.45 -24.36
N ASP A 842 8.19 24.46 -24.86
CA ASP A 842 7.63 23.22 -25.38
C ASP A 842 7.18 22.23 -24.29
N LEU A 843 7.47 22.49 -23.02
CA LEU A 843 6.98 21.75 -21.85
C LEU A 843 5.79 22.48 -21.21
N GLY A 844 5.17 21.83 -20.21
CA GLY A 844 4.15 22.47 -19.37
C GLY A 844 2.81 22.75 -20.07
N ARG A 845 2.56 22.16 -21.25
CA ARG A 845 1.31 22.29 -22.01
C ARG A 845 0.98 21.03 -22.81
N ILE A 846 -0.32 20.84 -23.11
CA ILE A 846 -0.82 19.79 -24.00
C ILE A 846 -1.37 20.44 -25.27
N GLU A 847 -0.52 20.57 -26.29
CA GLU A 847 -0.88 21.08 -27.61
C GLU A 847 -0.02 20.42 -28.69
N PRO A 848 -0.50 20.33 -29.95
CA PRO A 848 0.30 19.79 -31.05
C PRO A 848 1.69 20.45 -31.17
N GLY A 849 2.74 19.65 -31.28
CA GLY A 849 4.13 20.08 -31.37
C GLY A 849 4.86 20.25 -30.02
N ALA A 850 4.12 20.32 -28.90
CA ALA A 850 4.71 20.29 -27.57
C ALA A 850 5.39 18.94 -27.29
N THR A 851 6.38 18.96 -26.41
CA THR A 851 7.07 17.73 -25.98
C THR A 851 6.15 16.89 -25.12
N ALA A 852 6.11 15.58 -25.36
CA ALA A 852 5.22 14.64 -24.70
C ALA A 852 5.72 14.26 -23.30
N ASP A 853 5.85 15.27 -22.44
CA ASP A 853 5.98 15.09 -20.99
C ASP A 853 4.56 15.25 -20.41
N LEU A 854 4.00 14.17 -19.84
CA LEU A 854 2.62 14.13 -19.36
C LEU A 854 2.55 13.45 -17.99
N THR A 855 1.66 13.95 -17.13
CA THR A 855 1.31 13.33 -15.85
C THR A 855 -0.19 13.00 -15.88
N VAL A 856 -0.55 11.74 -15.63
CA VAL A 856 -1.93 11.28 -15.64
C VAL A 856 -2.36 10.88 -14.24
N VAL A 857 -3.49 11.43 -13.77
CA VAL A 857 -4.02 11.21 -12.41
C VAL A 857 -5.32 10.42 -12.46
N ASP A 858 -5.43 9.39 -11.62
CA ASP A 858 -6.63 8.59 -11.39
C ASP A 858 -7.61 9.30 -10.44
N LEU A 859 -8.65 9.91 -11.01
CA LEU A 859 -9.70 10.58 -10.24
C LEU A 859 -10.85 9.64 -9.82
N THR A 860 -10.79 8.34 -10.11
CA THR A 860 -11.86 7.38 -9.77
C THR A 860 -11.86 6.93 -8.31
N HIS A 861 -10.79 7.23 -7.58
CA HIS A 861 -10.64 6.84 -6.18
C HIS A 861 -11.74 7.44 -5.29
N PRO A 862 -12.25 6.71 -4.28
CA PRO A 862 -13.39 7.16 -3.48
C PRO A 862 -13.23 8.53 -2.82
N HIS A 863 -12.02 8.90 -2.37
CA HIS A 863 -11.77 10.21 -1.74
C HIS A 863 -11.80 11.40 -2.71
N LEU A 864 -11.87 11.13 -4.02
CA LEU A 864 -12.00 12.12 -5.08
C LEU A 864 -13.43 12.22 -5.62
N GLN A 865 -14.37 11.46 -5.03
CA GLN A 865 -15.76 11.36 -5.47
C GLN A 865 -16.74 11.95 -4.44
N PRO A 866 -17.87 12.53 -4.89
CA PRO A 866 -18.23 12.81 -6.29
C PRO A 866 -17.37 13.93 -6.91
N LEU A 867 -16.97 13.75 -8.17
CA LEU A 867 -16.09 14.68 -8.88
C LEU A 867 -16.86 15.79 -9.60
N PHE A 868 -16.67 17.05 -9.18
CA PHE A 868 -17.28 18.23 -9.81
C PHE A 868 -16.30 19.06 -10.65
N ASP A 869 -15.13 19.39 -10.10
CA ASP A 869 -14.04 20.11 -10.80
C ASP A 869 -12.73 19.33 -10.61
N PRO A 870 -12.13 18.81 -11.69
CA PRO A 870 -10.92 18.00 -11.61
C PRO A 870 -9.69 18.78 -11.16
N ARG A 871 -9.62 20.10 -11.41
CA ARG A 871 -8.52 20.94 -10.94
C ARG A 871 -8.60 21.13 -9.43
N ARG A 872 -9.80 21.38 -8.90
CA ARG A 872 -10.02 21.50 -7.45
C ARG A 872 -9.75 20.17 -6.75
N ALA A 873 -10.21 19.06 -7.32
CA ALA A 873 -9.92 17.73 -6.78
C ALA A 873 -8.42 17.42 -6.79
N LEU A 874 -7.70 17.74 -7.87
CA LEU A 874 -6.25 17.56 -7.97
C LEU A 874 -5.50 18.26 -6.84
N ILE A 875 -5.83 19.52 -6.57
CA ILE A 875 -5.09 20.33 -5.57
C ILE A 875 -5.56 20.05 -4.15
N ALA A 876 -6.87 19.89 -3.93
CA ALA A 876 -7.42 19.80 -2.59
C ALA A 876 -7.43 18.37 -2.02
N LEU A 877 -7.52 17.34 -2.87
CA LEU A 877 -7.84 15.97 -2.44
C LEU A 877 -6.87 14.91 -2.97
N ALA A 878 -6.26 15.10 -4.15
CA ALA A 878 -5.36 14.10 -4.73
C ALA A 878 -4.00 14.05 -4.00
N ASN A 879 -3.34 12.90 -4.07
CA ASN A 879 -2.01 12.67 -3.53
C ASN A 879 -1.23 11.71 -4.45
N ARG A 880 0.06 11.47 -4.17
CA ARG A 880 0.91 10.61 -5.01
C ARG A 880 0.34 9.23 -5.35
N ALA A 881 -0.52 8.63 -4.51
CA ALA A 881 -1.14 7.33 -4.79
C ALA A 881 -2.14 7.40 -5.96
N ASN A 882 -2.58 8.60 -6.34
CA ASN A 882 -3.44 8.82 -7.49
C ASN A 882 -2.67 8.99 -8.81
N ILE A 883 -1.33 9.03 -8.82
CA ILE A 883 -0.56 9.07 -10.06
C ILE A 883 -0.73 7.75 -10.80
N ASP A 884 -1.35 7.80 -11.98
CA ASP A 884 -1.57 6.62 -12.83
C ASP A 884 -0.42 6.45 -13.82
N GLN A 885 -0.06 7.52 -14.54
CA GLN A 885 1.02 7.48 -15.54
C GLN A 885 1.93 8.70 -15.46
N VAL A 886 3.20 8.49 -15.77
CA VAL A 886 4.21 9.53 -15.98
C VAL A 886 4.92 9.23 -17.28
N ILE A 887 4.92 10.19 -18.19
CA ILE A 887 5.42 10.07 -19.54
C ILE A 887 6.47 11.16 -19.75
N VAL A 888 7.63 10.81 -20.28
CA VAL A 888 8.73 11.75 -20.54
C VAL A 888 9.28 11.49 -21.94
N ASP A 889 9.39 12.53 -22.77
CA ASP A 889 9.77 12.40 -24.19
C ASP A 889 8.91 11.35 -24.93
N GLY A 890 7.63 11.23 -24.57
CA GLY A 890 6.71 10.24 -25.13
C GLY A 890 6.96 8.79 -24.68
N ARG A 891 7.86 8.55 -23.71
CA ARG A 891 8.09 7.24 -23.11
C ARG A 891 7.31 7.11 -21.81
N VAL A 892 6.50 6.07 -21.68
CA VAL A 892 5.79 5.76 -20.43
C VAL A 892 6.78 5.21 -19.41
N LEU A 893 7.05 5.96 -18.35
CA LEU A 893 7.96 5.56 -17.27
C LEU A 893 7.21 4.96 -16.08
N VAL A 894 6.00 5.47 -15.81
CA VAL A 894 5.10 4.94 -14.77
C VAL A 894 3.78 4.57 -15.42
N GLU A 895 3.22 3.42 -15.06
CA GLU A 895 1.90 2.96 -15.49
C GLU A 895 1.16 2.22 -14.36
N GLY A 896 -0.10 2.61 -14.11
CA GLY A 896 -0.87 2.07 -12.98
C GLY A 896 -0.18 2.31 -11.64
N GLY A 897 0.54 3.44 -11.51
CA GLY A 897 1.30 3.79 -10.30
C GLY A 897 2.59 2.99 -10.07
N ARG A 898 3.04 2.20 -11.06
CA ARG A 898 4.29 1.42 -11.00
C ARG A 898 5.31 1.90 -12.03
N TYR A 899 6.55 2.07 -11.61
CA TYR A 899 7.69 2.33 -12.49
C TYR A 899 7.98 1.11 -13.39
N LEU A 900 8.16 1.34 -14.68
CA LEU A 900 8.33 0.29 -15.68
C LEU A 900 9.79 -0.08 -15.97
N GLY A 901 10.74 0.79 -15.61
CA GLY A 901 12.15 0.61 -16.00
C GLY A 901 12.93 -0.41 -15.17
N ALA A 902 12.51 -0.70 -13.93
CA ALA A 902 13.17 -1.64 -13.03
C ALA A 902 12.26 -2.04 -11.84
N ASP A 903 12.72 -3.02 -11.05
CA ASP A 903 12.05 -3.43 -9.82
C ASP A 903 12.17 -2.35 -8.73
N GLU A 904 11.03 -1.73 -8.39
CA GLU A 904 10.93 -0.70 -7.34
C GLU A 904 11.39 -1.20 -5.97
N ALA A 905 11.11 -2.46 -5.64
CA ALA A 905 11.50 -3.04 -4.35
C ALA A 905 13.02 -3.21 -4.27
N ALA A 906 13.65 -3.62 -5.37
CA ALA A 906 15.11 -3.72 -5.46
C ALA A 906 15.78 -2.35 -5.37
N ILE A 907 15.28 -1.33 -6.08
CA ILE A 907 15.76 0.06 -5.96
C ILE A 907 15.64 0.54 -4.51
N THR A 908 14.47 0.32 -3.90
CA THR A 908 14.20 0.75 -2.53
C THR A 908 15.12 0.07 -1.52
N ALA A 909 15.31 -1.25 -1.64
CA ALA A 909 16.18 -2.00 -0.75
C ALA A 909 17.65 -1.58 -0.89
N ALA A 910 18.15 -1.42 -2.12
CA ALA A 910 19.54 -1.02 -2.37
C ALA A 910 19.82 0.41 -1.87
N GLY A 911 18.93 1.36 -2.17
CA GLY A 911 19.06 2.74 -1.69
C GLY A 911 18.99 2.82 -0.17
N SER A 912 18.04 2.12 0.46
CA SER A 912 17.91 2.07 1.93
C SER A 912 19.13 1.45 2.60
N ALA A 913 19.69 0.37 2.04
CA ALA A 913 20.90 -0.26 2.56
C ALA A 913 22.12 0.67 2.47
N ALA A 914 22.27 1.40 1.36
CA ALA A 914 23.34 2.40 1.20
C ALA A 914 23.20 3.54 2.22
N ILE A 915 21.98 4.05 2.43
CA ILE A 915 21.70 5.09 3.42
C ILE A 915 21.98 4.59 4.85
N GLY A 916 21.65 3.33 5.16
CA GLY A 916 21.90 2.73 6.46
C GLY A 916 23.36 2.83 6.90
N LYS A 917 24.31 2.73 5.96
CA LYS A 917 25.74 2.92 6.24
C LYS A 917 26.09 4.32 6.73
N ILE A 918 25.37 5.34 6.24
CA ILE A 918 25.53 6.73 6.71
C ILE A 918 24.96 6.84 8.13
N TRP A 919 23.82 6.19 8.40
CA TRP A 919 23.20 6.20 9.72
C TRP A 919 24.01 5.43 10.77
N ASP A 920 24.77 4.41 10.39
CA ASP A 920 25.67 3.68 11.29
C ASP A 920 26.91 4.50 11.74
N LEU A 921 27.14 5.67 11.14
CA LEU A 921 28.24 6.55 11.54
C LEU A 921 28.03 7.09 12.97
N PRO A 922 29.08 7.14 13.81
CA PRO A 922 29.00 7.72 15.16
C PRO A 922 28.43 9.15 15.17
N GLU A 923 28.81 9.99 14.19
CA GLU A 923 28.30 11.35 14.05
C GLU A 923 26.81 11.40 13.71
N ALA A 924 26.28 10.46 12.91
CA ALA A 924 24.86 10.37 12.61
C ALA A 924 24.06 9.91 13.83
N GLN A 925 24.53 8.88 14.53
CA GLN A 925 23.94 8.42 15.79
C GLN A 925 23.95 9.54 16.85
N ALA A 926 25.05 10.30 16.97
CA ALA A 926 25.15 11.42 17.89
C ALA A 926 24.29 12.64 17.50
N ALA A 927 23.98 12.80 16.22
CA ALA A 927 23.11 13.86 15.73
C ALA A 927 21.64 13.60 16.06
N PHE A 928 21.19 12.35 16.00
CA PHE A 928 19.77 11.99 16.09
C PHE A 928 19.33 11.23 17.36
N ASN A 929 20.25 10.75 18.21
CA ASN A 929 19.91 10.09 19.48
C ASN A 929 19.93 11.06 20.68
N GLY A 930 19.58 12.33 20.44
CA GLY A 930 19.60 13.42 21.42
C GLY A 930 18.42 13.42 22.38
#